data_AF-A0AA44F437-F1
#
_entry.id   AF-A0AA44F437-F1
#
_cell.length_a   1.000
_cell.length_b   1.000
_cell.length_c   1.000
_cell.angle_alpha   90.00
_cell.angle_beta   90.00
_cell.angle_gamma   90.00
#
_symmetry.space_group_name_H-M   'P 1'
#
loop_
_entity.id
_entity.type
_entity.pdbx_description
1 polymer ?
#
loop_
_entity_poly.entity_id
_entity_poly.type
_entity_poly.pdbx_seq_one_letter_code
_entity_poly.pdbx_strand_id
1 'polypeptide(L)'
;MANEIRDAFRETFRDYVTEGVPSSGSHQVKKKDARNLGNVVQTQFQAAAAGNITAATWSQLVSTPGSRVGQPGQVAASDAGTHTDPVVGGTVKNSGEYRWSGTAWQRTGDIIDTVTITSKISSAEDSIARVGAIAAVRSIPEASQGLPVVVNSNPWRTARNVNANFAGWQVGVRPNRPLIPAEFVMPLIVPSDTSKLTLAIYRRPASSADGPFVGNDIIVMPEKDYSLADTGATIGQMSQVRFNIRGIAAVLDPASLYGFVVFAKDAGGNPLALVCGQGGTLPVNPQVARGYYFNIPTGTWLGPPTSSVAYELVGNEVDDVGRLKVDLANLLAATGAVETEAKTTNSLTGYYGTSAGFTRWQVGLLLSGDVRGAHISATMQGVPDTSRIRFRVYRRPVAVGDSSTGTDFNAFGTDPTDEMVLERFYRVSDLGMVVGAWTEADFDLSDLGVLSSSFIYGVDWFGIKADGTAATLGFGFNGNAVFPAEPDYRRGFYSTNGTTFAVLNDASSLAYTLSVSAFESGAGAPHRPIVPTIISPDTDEVTQSLSLTVAIRSMTVMRPSGNLSIPGTSVTFDPVVMSSLSNQATVLAAGSLTTPNLPSRHQYIGSIEVVNPGSGVVLVEGTHYSIDRNRGSLLRLNGTEDYAVLATYQGYEHRYDLIVADATTGAISVVKGTSRIIDPENYRPQVPLGKIGLYSCYVWRDGVDLMPIHRFPRQVHLDRRAEHQETLEYNRRVLAPVHARAIRQDPIIMVGYGDSITSITGGGTPDQLSPGGIFRDRVSFFARFPADTLEMIEKFDIDGMPNPAGLYMHCGWNWYIKAALEMYGSDVTYLNFGVGGSTSANSITGSTYNGLHPDRLNPVLATGAHLMVLAFGMNELSATTTYANVVNIIKQAQAAGMVVLVVTPPRRSSWIDGNYPTAWLRTHDELVRAALDTGSAVVSLHEILGYGNEGALGFSPRNMCNQNVINHPSLAEFLSIGEFVARLFR
;
A
#
# COMPACT_ATOMS: atom_id res chain seq x y z
N MET A 1 -38.82 -23.15 -14.84
CA MET A 1 -39.74 -22.99 -15.98
C MET A 1 -39.00 -22.88 -17.32
N ALA A 2 -37.95 -22.05 -17.47
CA ALA A 2 -37.25 -21.94 -18.77
C ALA A 2 -36.51 -23.22 -19.21
N ASN A 3 -36.01 -24.03 -18.27
CA ASN A 3 -35.20 -25.20 -18.58
C ASN A 3 -36.04 -26.37 -19.13
N GLU A 4 -37.26 -26.62 -18.64
CA GLU A 4 -38.06 -27.76 -19.12
C GLU A 4 -38.52 -27.59 -20.58
N ILE A 5 -38.92 -26.37 -20.95
CA ILE A 5 -39.27 -26.06 -22.35
C ILE A 5 -38.03 -26.16 -23.23
N ARG A 6 -36.89 -25.62 -22.78
CA ARG A 6 -35.62 -25.69 -23.50
C ARG A 6 -35.17 -27.13 -23.72
N ASP A 7 -35.23 -27.96 -22.68
CA ASP A 7 -34.73 -29.34 -22.74
C ASP A 7 -35.66 -30.22 -23.58
N ALA A 8 -36.98 -30.07 -23.45
CA ALA A 8 -37.95 -30.71 -24.33
C ALA A 8 -37.80 -30.25 -25.79
N PHE A 9 -37.49 -28.96 -26.02
CA PHE A 9 -37.21 -28.43 -27.36
C PHE A 9 -35.93 -29.04 -27.93
N ARG A 10 -34.85 -29.09 -27.15
CA ARG A 10 -33.57 -29.71 -27.55
C ARG A 10 -33.70 -31.20 -27.83
N GLU A 11 -34.51 -31.92 -27.06
CA GLU A 11 -34.77 -33.35 -27.29
C GLU A 11 -35.60 -33.57 -28.56
N THR A 12 -36.64 -32.75 -28.75
CA THR A 12 -37.56 -32.83 -29.90
C THR A 12 -36.87 -32.43 -31.20
N PHE A 13 -36.07 -31.37 -31.18
CA PHE A 13 -35.36 -30.78 -32.32
C PHE A 13 -33.84 -30.95 -32.22
N ARG A 14 -33.39 -32.09 -31.73
CA ARG A 14 -31.95 -32.43 -31.67
C ARG A 14 -31.34 -32.44 -33.07
N ASP A 15 -30.09 -32.02 -33.22
CA ASP A 15 -29.40 -32.01 -34.51
C ASP A 15 -29.05 -33.42 -35.02
N TYR A 16 -28.88 -34.36 -34.09
CA TYR A 16 -28.48 -35.74 -34.38
C TYR A 16 -29.35 -36.75 -33.62
N VAL A 17 -29.70 -37.88 -34.24
CA VAL A 17 -30.41 -38.99 -33.56
C VAL A 17 -29.48 -39.76 -32.64
N THR A 18 -28.26 -39.97 -33.12
CA THR A 18 -27.09 -40.50 -32.42
C THR A 18 -25.87 -39.76 -32.99
N GLU A 19 -24.75 -39.76 -32.28
CA GLU A 19 -23.52 -39.12 -32.75
C GLU A 19 -23.19 -39.54 -34.21
N GLY A 20 -23.07 -38.55 -35.10
CA GLY A 20 -22.82 -38.75 -36.53
C GLY A 20 -24.04 -39.01 -37.43
N VAL A 21 -25.26 -39.12 -36.89
CA VAL A 21 -26.50 -39.35 -37.68
C VAL A 21 -27.45 -38.15 -37.61
N PRO A 22 -27.56 -37.32 -38.67
CA PRO A 22 -28.40 -36.12 -38.65
C PRO A 22 -29.89 -36.43 -38.44
N SER A 23 -30.60 -35.57 -37.71
CA SER A 23 -32.05 -35.71 -37.46
C SER A 23 -32.95 -35.24 -38.62
N SER A 24 -32.36 -34.99 -39.79
CA SER A 24 -33.07 -34.61 -41.03
C SER A 24 -33.38 -35.82 -41.92
N GLY A 25 -34.32 -35.68 -42.87
CA GLY A 25 -34.64 -36.75 -43.84
C GLY A 25 -35.51 -37.89 -43.27
N SER A 26 -35.07 -39.15 -43.40
CA SER A 26 -35.76 -40.32 -42.82
C SER A 26 -35.83 -40.31 -41.29
N HIS A 27 -35.05 -39.44 -40.65
CA HIS A 27 -34.94 -39.26 -39.20
C HIS A 27 -35.62 -38.00 -38.66
N GLN A 28 -36.48 -37.36 -39.47
CA GLN A 28 -37.26 -36.19 -39.07
C GLN A 28 -37.94 -36.36 -37.71
N VAL A 29 -38.10 -35.24 -37.01
CA VAL A 29 -38.81 -35.14 -35.73
C VAL A 29 -40.10 -35.93 -35.79
N LYS A 30 -40.23 -36.92 -34.90
CA LYS A 30 -41.44 -37.72 -34.81
C LYS A 30 -42.58 -36.78 -34.44
N LYS A 31 -43.69 -36.80 -35.19
CA LYS A 31 -44.88 -35.99 -34.90
C LYS A 31 -45.39 -36.18 -33.45
N LYS A 32 -45.13 -37.33 -32.83
CA LYS A 32 -45.44 -37.60 -31.42
C LYS A 32 -44.63 -36.71 -30.47
N ASP A 33 -43.34 -36.53 -30.73
CA ASP A 33 -42.42 -35.78 -29.89
C ASP A 33 -42.72 -34.27 -29.97
N ALA A 34 -43.00 -33.77 -31.18
CA ALA A 34 -43.47 -32.39 -31.38
C ALA A 34 -44.80 -32.10 -30.67
N ARG A 35 -45.74 -33.05 -30.64
CA ARG A 35 -46.99 -32.92 -29.86
C ARG A 35 -46.73 -32.94 -28.36
N ASN A 36 -45.79 -33.77 -27.90
CA ASN A 36 -45.39 -33.81 -26.50
C ASN A 36 -44.77 -32.48 -26.04
N LEU A 37 -43.95 -31.83 -26.88
CA LEU A 37 -43.46 -30.48 -26.62
C LEU A 37 -44.61 -29.47 -26.43
N GLY A 38 -45.64 -29.54 -27.29
CA GLY A 38 -46.85 -28.72 -27.13
C GLY A 38 -47.51 -28.91 -25.76
N ASN A 39 -47.59 -30.16 -25.29
CA ASN A 39 -48.13 -30.47 -23.96
C ASN A 39 -47.26 -29.92 -22.83
N VAL A 40 -45.93 -29.98 -22.95
CA VAL A 40 -44.99 -29.40 -21.97
C VAL A 40 -45.19 -27.88 -21.90
N VAL A 41 -45.21 -27.20 -23.04
CA VAL A 41 -45.44 -25.75 -23.13
C VAL A 41 -46.80 -25.36 -22.54
N GLN A 42 -47.87 -26.07 -22.92
CA GLN A 42 -49.21 -25.82 -22.40
C GLN A 42 -49.29 -26.02 -20.88
N THR A 43 -48.65 -27.06 -20.35
CA THR A 43 -48.61 -27.34 -18.90
C THR A 43 -47.92 -26.19 -18.15
N GLN A 44 -46.81 -25.68 -18.66
CA GLN A 44 -46.09 -24.56 -18.04
C GLN A 44 -46.91 -23.26 -18.09
N PHE A 45 -47.62 -22.98 -19.19
CA PHE A 45 -48.53 -21.82 -19.25
C PHE A 45 -49.69 -21.94 -18.28
N GLN A 46 -50.30 -23.12 -18.16
CA GLN A 46 -51.37 -23.36 -17.20
C GLN A 46 -50.88 -23.22 -15.75
N ALA A 47 -49.64 -23.60 -15.47
CA ALA A 47 -49.01 -23.45 -14.16
C ALA A 47 -48.73 -21.98 -13.81
N ALA A 48 -48.23 -21.19 -14.77
CA ALA A 48 -48.05 -19.75 -14.62
C ALA A 48 -49.41 -19.03 -14.44
N ALA A 49 -50.43 -19.43 -15.21
CA ALA A 49 -51.78 -18.88 -15.12
C ALA A 49 -52.49 -19.19 -13.80
N ALA A 50 -52.09 -20.25 -13.09
CA ALA A 50 -52.60 -20.56 -11.74
C ALA A 50 -52.13 -19.57 -10.67
N GLY A 51 -51.17 -18.69 -11.00
CA GLY A 51 -50.68 -17.65 -10.12
C GLY A 51 -49.63 -18.12 -9.12
N ASN A 52 -48.88 -17.16 -8.57
CA ASN A 52 -47.85 -17.39 -7.56
C ASN A 52 -48.48 -17.51 -6.17
N ILE A 53 -48.10 -18.53 -5.41
CA ILE A 53 -48.51 -18.69 -4.01
C ILE A 53 -47.44 -18.08 -3.12
N THR A 54 -47.79 -17.02 -2.39
CA THR A 54 -46.88 -16.39 -1.42
C THR A 54 -47.24 -16.82 -0.01
N ALA A 55 -46.25 -17.20 0.79
CA ALA A 55 -46.40 -17.62 2.17
C ALA A 55 -45.40 -16.90 3.07
N ALA A 56 -45.77 -16.64 4.33
CA ALA A 56 -44.84 -16.03 5.28
C ALA A 56 -43.84 -17.05 5.85
N THR A 57 -44.19 -18.34 5.82
CA THR A 57 -43.32 -19.43 6.29
C THR A 57 -43.40 -20.66 5.38
N TRP A 58 -42.37 -21.50 5.42
CA TRP A 58 -42.35 -22.80 4.75
C TRP A 58 -43.53 -23.68 5.19
N SER A 59 -43.86 -23.70 6.49
CA SER A 59 -45.01 -24.46 7.00
C SER A 59 -46.34 -24.04 6.38
N GLN A 60 -46.51 -22.76 6.08
CA GLN A 60 -47.70 -22.27 5.40
C GLN A 60 -47.71 -22.68 3.92
N LEU A 61 -46.57 -22.57 3.23
CA LEU A 61 -46.47 -22.99 1.84
C LEU A 61 -46.76 -24.50 1.68
N VAL A 62 -46.18 -25.35 2.54
CA VAL A 62 -46.40 -26.81 2.46
C VAL A 62 -47.85 -27.21 2.80
N SER A 63 -48.54 -26.42 3.62
CA SER A 63 -49.97 -26.62 3.92
C SER A 63 -50.91 -26.22 2.77
N THR A 64 -50.38 -25.55 1.73
CA THR A 64 -51.13 -25.11 0.55
C THR A 64 -50.58 -25.80 -0.70
N PRO A 65 -51.11 -26.98 -1.09
CA PRO A 65 -50.70 -27.66 -2.30
C PRO A 65 -50.89 -26.80 -3.54
N GLY A 66 -49.94 -26.86 -4.46
CA GLY A 66 -50.11 -26.27 -5.79
C GLY A 66 -51.25 -26.97 -6.55
N SER A 67 -51.99 -26.19 -7.33
CA SER A 67 -53.10 -26.67 -8.16
C SER A 67 -52.62 -27.29 -9.49
N ARG A 68 -51.37 -27.00 -9.90
CA ARG A 68 -50.77 -27.42 -11.16
C ARG A 68 -49.27 -27.71 -11.00
N VAL A 69 -48.76 -28.72 -11.68
CA VAL A 69 -47.31 -29.00 -11.76
C VAL A 69 -46.62 -27.79 -12.40
N GLY A 70 -45.57 -27.29 -11.76
CA GLY A 70 -44.83 -26.10 -12.16
C GLY A 70 -45.34 -24.79 -11.58
N GLN A 71 -46.42 -24.79 -10.79
CA GLN A 71 -46.95 -23.56 -10.18
C GLN A 71 -45.87 -22.93 -9.28
N PRO A 72 -45.57 -21.63 -9.43
CA PRO A 72 -44.57 -20.97 -8.60
C PRO A 72 -45.10 -20.72 -7.18
N GLY A 73 -44.19 -20.81 -6.22
CA GLY A 73 -44.41 -20.46 -4.83
C GLY A 73 -43.25 -19.63 -4.29
N GLN A 74 -43.51 -18.81 -3.27
CA GLN A 74 -42.50 -17.99 -2.62
C GLN A 74 -42.72 -17.97 -1.11
N VAL A 75 -41.63 -18.10 -0.36
CA VAL A 75 -41.61 -17.90 1.09
C VAL A 75 -40.82 -16.63 1.39
N ALA A 76 -41.39 -15.78 2.23
CA ALA A 76 -40.80 -14.50 2.62
C ALA A 76 -39.37 -14.65 3.20
N ALA A 77 -38.54 -13.63 2.95
CA ALA A 77 -37.16 -13.57 3.46
C ALA A 77 -37.07 -13.64 5.00
N SER A 78 -38.16 -13.33 5.71
CA SER A 78 -38.24 -13.37 7.16
C SER A 78 -38.24 -14.78 7.77
N ASP A 79 -38.49 -15.85 6.98
CA ASP A 79 -38.41 -17.22 7.48
C ASP A 79 -36.97 -17.74 7.40
N ALA A 80 -36.21 -17.50 8.47
CA ALA A 80 -34.78 -17.81 8.59
C ALA A 80 -34.47 -19.31 8.81
N GLY A 81 -35.49 -20.19 8.86
CA GLY A 81 -35.30 -21.62 9.09
C GLY A 81 -34.78 -22.39 7.87
N THR A 82 -34.61 -23.70 8.04
CA THR A 82 -34.28 -24.64 6.96
C THR A 82 -35.20 -25.86 7.00
N HIS A 83 -35.42 -26.50 5.85
CA HIS A 83 -36.14 -27.77 5.75
C HIS A 83 -35.44 -28.69 4.74
N THR A 84 -35.81 -29.97 4.75
CA THR A 84 -35.42 -30.92 3.70
C THR A 84 -36.37 -30.75 2.53
N ASP A 85 -35.86 -30.34 1.36
CA ASP A 85 -36.62 -30.27 0.12
C ASP A 85 -37.24 -31.66 -0.15
N PRO A 86 -38.58 -31.79 -0.17
CA PRO A 86 -39.24 -33.09 -0.28
C PRO A 86 -39.08 -33.74 -1.67
N VAL A 87 -38.56 -33.01 -2.66
CA VAL A 87 -38.33 -33.49 -4.03
C VAL A 87 -36.86 -33.81 -4.25
N VAL A 88 -35.93 -32.96 -3.78
CA VAL A 88 -34.48 -33.12 -4.01
C VAL A 88 -33.78 -33.83 -2.85
N GLY A 89 -34.38 -33.85 -1.65
CA GLY A 89 -33.84 -34.49 -0.44
C GLY A 89 -32.73 -33.71 0.27
N GLY A 90 -32.32 -32.55 -0.26
CA GLY A 90 -31.31 -31.68 0.35
C GLY A 90 -31.88 -30.70 1.37
N THR A 91 -31.08 -30.32 2.37
CA THR A 91 -31.43 -29.23 3.30
C THR A 91 -31.31 -27.88 2.60
N VAL A 92 -32.39 -27.10 2.59
CA VAL A 92 -32.48 -25.78 1.96
C VAL A 92 -33.05 -24.75 2.94
N LYS A 93 -32.78 -23.46 2.71
CA LYS A 93 -33.44 -22.38 3.46
C LYS A 93 -34.94 -22.40 3.22
N ASN A 94 -35.71 -22.02 4.24
CA ASN A 94 -37.16 -21.86 4.17
C ASN A 94 -37.56 -20.66 3.31
N SER A 95 -36.81 -19.56 3.38
CA SER A 95 -37.00 -18.40 2.50
C SER A 95 -36.54 -18.73 1.07
N GLY A 96 -37.32 -18.30 0.08
CA GLY A 96 -36.92 -18.43 -1.33
C GLY A 96 -38.06 -18.73 -2.28
N GLU A 97 -37.70 -19.00 -3.53
CA GLU A 97 -38.61 -19.42 -4.59
C GLU A 97 -38.76 -20.94 -4.67
N TYR A 98 -39.97 -21.40 -4.98
CA TYR A 98 -40.34 -22.81 -5.07
C TYR A 98 -41.18 -23.06 -6.32
N ARG A 99 -41.27 -24.33 -6.71
CA ARG A 99 -42.20 -24.82 -7.74
C ARG A 99 -42.92 -26.08 -7.26
N TRP A 100 -44.19 -26.22 -7.61
CA TRP A 100 -44.95 -27.43 -7.29
C TRP A 100 -44.58 -28.60 -8.20
N SER A 101 -44.17 -29.75 -7.67
CA SER A 101 -43.82 -30.94 -8.46
C SER A 101 -45.02 -31.78 -8.90
N GLY A 102 -46.20 -31.49 -8.34
CA GLY A 102 -47.40 -32.34 -8.44
C GLY A 102 -47.75 -33.02 -7.12
N THR A 103 -46.75 -33.28 -6.27
CA THR A 103 -46.92 -33.91 -4.95
C THR A 103 -46.31 -33.11 -3.81
N ALA A 104 -45.32 -32.27 -4.07
CA ALA A 104 -44.66 -31.44 -3.06
C ALA A 104 -44.03 -30.16 -3.67
N TRP A 105 -43.60 -29.23 -2.82
CA TRP A 105 -42.86 -28.02 -3.24
C TRP A 105 -41.37 -28.32 -3.38
N GLN A 106 -40.76 -27.89 -4.49
CA GLN A 106 -39.33 -27.99 -4.79
C GLN A 106 -38.68 -26.60 -4.79
N ARG A 107 -37.54 -26.44 -4.12
CA ARG A 107 -36.73 -25.22 -4.06
C ARG A 107 -36.10 -24.89 -5.42
N THR A 108 -36.17 -23.62 -5.87
CA THR A 108 -35.63 -23.21 -7.19
C THR A 108 -34.66 -22.01 -7.19
N GLY A 109 -34.58 -21.20 -6.13
CA GLY A 109 -33.66 -20.04 -6.09
C GLY A 109 -33.96 -19.00 -4.99
N ASP A 110 -32.96 -18.27 -4.49
CA ASP A 110 -33.16 -17.31 -3.37
C ASP A 110 -34.13 -16.16 -3.70
N ILE A 111 -34.88 -15.70 -2.69
CA ILE A 111 -35.77 -14.54 -2.82
C ILE A 111 -34.94 -13.26 -2.71
N ILE A 112 -35.20 -12.28 -3.58
CA ILE A 112 -34.57 -10.96 -3.50
C ILE A 112 -35.24 -10.17 -2.39
N ASP A 113 -34.52 -9.95 -1.28
CA ASP A 113 -34.99 -9.12 -0.17
C ASP A 113 -34.83 -7.63 -0.49
N THR A 114 -35.92 -7.05 -0.99
CA THR A 114 -35.99 -5.61 -1.33
C THR A 114 -35.82 -4.71 -0.11
N VAL A 115 -36.21 -5.13 1.09
CA VAL A 115 -36.08 -4.33 2.32
C VAL A 115 -34.62 -4.22 2.74
N THR A 116 -33.88 -5.33 2.69
CA THR A 116 -32.44 -5.32 2.97
C THR A 116 -31.67 -4.50 1.93
N ILE A 117 -32.07 -4.56 0.65
CA ILE A 117 -31.48 -3.72 -0.40
C ILE A 117 -31.78 -2.23 -0.16
N THR A 118 -33.03 -1.88 0.15
CA THR A 118 -33.42 -0.50 0.49
C THR A 118 -32.68 0.01 1.72
N SER A 119 -32.51 -0.80 2.77
CA SER A 119 -31.74 -0.43 3.96
C SER A 119 -30.26 -0.14 3.66
N LYS A 120 -29.64 -0.93 2.75
CA LYS A 120 -28.27 -0.68 2.28
C LYS A 120 -28.17 0.61 1.46
N ILE A 121 -29.16 0.89 0.63
CA ILE A 121 -29.25 2.14 -0.14
C ILE A 121 -29.40 3.34 0.81
N SER A 122 -30.33 3.29 1.77
CA SER A 122 -30.50 4.36 2.76
C SER A 122 -29.23 4.59 3.62
N SER A 123 -28.49 3.54 3.95
CA SER A 123 -27.21 3.67 4.67
C SER A 123 -26.12 4.34 3.82
N ALA A 124 -26.12 4.09 2.50
CA ALA A 124 -25.22 4.75 1.56
C ALA A 124 -25.63 6.22 1.34
N GLU A 125 -26.94 6.50 1.25
CA GLU A 125 -27.49 7.86 1.18
C GLU A 125 -27.17 8.67 2.44
N ASP A 126 -27.26 8.08 3.64
CA ASP A 126 -26.85 8.71 4.90
C ASP A 126 -25.35 9.01 4.94
N SER A 127 -24.53 8.12 4.37
CA SER A 127 -23.09 8.33 4.26
C SER A 127 -22.76 9.47 3.29
N ILE A 128 -23.50 9.57 2.19
CA ILE A 128 -23.40 10.68 1.22
C ILE A 128 -23.93 11.98 1.83
N ALA A 129 -25.01 11.95 2.61
CA ALA A 129 -25.57 13.10 3.30
C ALA A 129 -24.61 13.66 4.37
N ARG A 130 -23.84 12.80 5.05
CA ARG A 130 -22.77 13.24 5.98
C ARG A 130 -21.62 13.92 5.25
N VAL A 131 -21.23 13.43 4.07
CA VAL A 131 -20.23 14.10 3.21
C VAL A 131 -20.78 15.42 2.66
N GLY A 132 -22.07 15.47 2.32
CA GLY A 132 -22.77 16.69 1.91
C GLY A 132 -22.89 17.73 3.02
N ALA A 133 -23.08 17.33 4.27
CA ALA A 133 -23.09 18.22 5.43
C ALA A 133 -21.70 18.86 5.68
N ILE A 134 -20.62 18.11 5.45
CA ILE A 134 -19.24 18.63 5.53
C ILE A 134 -18.98 19.66 4.42
N ALA A 135 -19.53 19.45 3.22
CA ALA A 135 -19.48 20.41 2.12
C ALA A 135 -20.37 21.65 2.37
N ALA A 136 -21.53 21.49 3.02
CA ALA A 136 -22.44 22.58 3.38
C ALA A 136 -21.90 23.49 4.50
N VAL A 137 -21.08 22.95 5.42
CA VAL A 137 -20.39 23.76 6.44
C VAL A 137 -19.30 24.64 5.82
N ARG A 138 -18.70 24.21 4.69
CA ARG A 138 -17.76 25.04 3.91
C ARG A 138 -18.44 26.18 3.14
N SER A 139 -19.76 26.13 2.93
CA SER A 139 -20.48 27.10 2.09
C SER A 139 -21.39 28.08 2.83
N ILE A 140 -21.36 28.14 4.17
CA ILE A 140 -22.11 29.15 4.94
C ILE A 140 -21.44 30.53 4.73
N PRO A 141 -22.12 31.52 4.12
CA PRO A 141 -21.57 32.86 3.91
C PRO A 141 -21.31 33.57 5.25
N GLU A 142 -20.33 34.49 5.27
CA GLU A 142 -19.89 35.35 6.40
C GLU A 142 -20.97 36.30 7.00
N ALA A 143 -22.25 35.98 6.88
CA ALA A 143 -23.34 36.84 7.32
C ALA A 143 -23.73 36.58 8.79
N SER A 144 -22.88 37.05 9.71
CA SER A 144 -23.32 37.69 10.97
C SER A 144 -22.11 38.12 11.81
N GLN A 145 -21.26 38.99 11.28
CA GLN A 145 -20.39 39.76 12.16
C GLN A 145 -21.26 40.74 12.95
N GLY A 146 -21.57 40.37 14.21
CA GLY A 146 -22.12 41.30 15.18
C GLY A 146 -21.26 42.56 15.28
N LEU A 147 -21.87 43.67 15.70
CA LEU A 147 -21.18 44.94 15.88
C LEU A 147 -19.97 44.77 16.84
N PRO A 148 -18.80 45.37 16.56
CA PRO A 148 -17.64 45.28 17.43
C PRO A 148 -17.93 45.82 18.82
N VAL A 149 -17.61 45.03 19.85
CA VAL A 149 -17.78 45.38 21.26
C VAL A 149 -16.40 45.51 21.92
N VAL A 150 -16.31 46.33 22.95
CA VAL A 150 -15.12 46.41 23.80
C VAL A 150 -15.05 45.17 24.67
N VAL A 151 -14.04 44.32 24.46
CA VAL A 151 -14.00 42.97 25.06
C VAL A 151 -13.04 42.90 26.25
N ASN A 152 -12.03 43.77 26.29
CA ASN A 152 -11.16 43.93 27.46
C ASN A 152 -10.58 45.36 27.48
N SER A 153 -10.57 46.02 28.63
CA SER A 153 -10.01 47.38 28.73
C SER A 153 -9.46 47.68 30.12
N ASN A 154 -8.44 48.54 30.15
CA ASN A 154 -8.02 49.27 31.33
C ASN A 154 -8.11 50.78 31.00
N PRO A 155 -9.23 51.44 31.32
CA PRO A 155 -9.49 52.79 30.85
C PRO A 155 -8.52 53.81 31.44
N TRP A 156 -8.19 54.82 30.64
CA TRP A 156 -7.26 55.88 31.00
C TRP A 156 -7.80 56.79 32.12
N ARG A 157 -6.97 57.06 33.14
CA ARG A 157 -7.32 57.92 34.29
C ARG A 157 -6.53 59.23 34.31
N THR A 158 -6.56 60.02 33.24
CA THR A 158 -5.92 61.37 33.08
C THR A 158 -4.41 61.51 33.37
N ALA A 159 -3.81 60.69 34.22
CA ALA A 159 -2.41 60.58 34.55
C ALA A 159 -1.62 59.87 33.44
N ARG A 160 -0.31 60.06 33.42
CA ARG A 160 0.57 59.63 32.34
C ARG A 160 1.82 58.99 32.92
N ASN A 161 2.30 57.92 32.30
CA ASN A 161 3.59 57.34 32.63
C ASN A 161 4.66 58.08 31.82
N VAL A 162 5.23 59.14 32.40
CA VAL A 162 6.21 60.02 31.72
C VAL A 162 7.62 59.73 32.21
N ASN A 163 8.48 59.24 31.32
CA ASN A 163 9.92 59.16 31.54
C ASN A 163 10.64 59.20 30.18
N ALA A 164 11.73 59.96 30.08
CA ALA A 164 12.51 60.09 28.85
C ALA A 164 13.17 58.77 28.41
N ASN A 165 13.23 57.77 29.28
CA ASN A 165 13.86 56.48 29.00
C ASN A 165 12.88 55.40 28.54
N PHE A 166 11.58 55.67 28.43
CA PHE A 166 10.57 54.63 28.12
C PHE A 166 10.25 54.64 26.63
N ALA A 167 10.59 53.59 25.88
CA ALA A 167 10.49 53.60 24.41
C ALA A 167 9.36 52.75 23.82
N GLY A 168 8.84 51.82 24.61
CA GLY A 168 7.86 50.85 24.17
C GLY A 168 7.01 50.39 25.33
N TRP A 169 5.81 49.96 25.02
CA TRP A 169 4.81 49.53 25.99
C TRP A 169 4.31 48.16 25.61
N GLN A 170 4.09 47.31 26.59
CA GLN A 170 3.38 46.07 26.35
C GLN A 170 2.34 45.78 27.42
N VAL A 171 1.29 45.06 27.03
CA VAL A 171 0.25 44.61 27.94
C VAL A 171 -0.23 43.21 27.56
N GLY A 172 -0.43 42.38 28.57
CA GLY A 172 -1.03 41.06 28.44
C GLY A 172 -2.54 41.14 28.55
N VAL A 173 -3.23 40.60 27.57
CA VAL A 173 -4.68 40.52 27.52
C VAL A 173 -5.09 39.05 27.47
N ARG A 174 -6.00 38.67 28.35
CA ARG A 174 -6.70 37.38 28.30
C ARG A 174 -8.17 37.68 27.97
N PRO A 175 -8.68 37.21 26.83
CA PRO A 175 -10.09 37.39 26.51
C PRO A 175 -10.93 36.46 27.39
N ASN A 176 -12.11 36.91 27.82
CA ASN A 176 -13.02 36.08 28.64
C ASN A 176 -13.73 35.00 27.81
N ARG A 177 -13.83 35.21 26.49
CA ARG A 177 -14.44 34.33 25.49
C ARG A 177 -13.62 34.38 24.20
N PRO A 178 -13.71 33.36 23.32
CA PRO A 178 -13.08 33.41 22.00
C PRO A 178 -13.48 34.70 21.25
N LEU A 179 -12.48 35.43 20.79
CA LEU A 179 -12.63 36.78 20.25
C LEU A 179 -11.94 36.88 18.89
N ILE A 180 -12.62 37.41 17.88
CA ILE A 180 -11.98 37.90 16.66
C ILE A 180 -11.61 39.37 16.91
N PRO A 181 -10.32 39.71 17.06
CA PRO A 181 -9.93 41.07 17.38
C PRO A 181 -10.01 41.95 16.13
N ALA A 182 -10.44 43.19 16.32
CA ALA A 182 -10.58 44.17 15.26
C ALA A 182 -9.61 45.34 15.45
N GLU A 183 -9.56 45.90 16.67
CA GLU A 183 -8.73 47.05 16.99
C GLU A 183 -8.08 46.89 18.36
N PHE A 184 -6.83 47.32 18.46
CA PHE A 184 -6.16 47.55 19.74
C PHE A 184 -5.91 49.04 19.90
N VAL A 185 -6.31 49.61 21.03
CA VAL A 185 -6.26 51.06 21.28
C VAL A 185 -5.41 51.33 22.51
N MET A 186 -4.50 52.30 22.39
CA MET A 186 -3.65 52.74 23.49
C MET A 186 -3.54 54.27 23.48
N PRO A 187 -3.77 54.95 24.62
CA PRO A 187 -3.55 56.39 24.72
C PRO A 187 -2.05 56.68 24.79
N LEU A 188 -1.53 57.38 23.78
CA LEU A 188 -0.10 57.67 23.65
C LEU A 188 0.15 59.16 23.39
N ILE A 189 1.30 59.66 23.86
CA ILE A 189 1.91 60.90 23.36
C ILE A 189 3.11 60.52 22.52
N VAL A 190 3.04 60.81 21.22
CA VAL A 190 4.06 60.44 20.25
C VAL A 190 5.09 61.58 20.09
N PRO A 191 6.40 61.32 20.21
CA PRO A 191 7.45 62.32 19.99
C PRO A 191 7.44 62.93 18.58
N SER A 192 7.96 64.16 18.46
CA SER A 192 8.12 64.86 17.18
C SER A 192 8.94 64.09 16.16
N ASP A 193 9.89 63.28 16.62
CA ASP A 193 10.88 62.63 15.76
C ASP A 193 10.41 61.22 15.33
N THR A 194 9.16 60.85 15.67
CA THR A 194 8.60 59.55 15.33
C THR A 194 8.26 59.48 13.85
N SER A 195 8.87 58.53 13.15
CA SER A 195 8.53 58.22 11.75
C SER A 195 7.33 57.27 11.66
N LYS A 196 7.24 56.30 12.57
CA LYS A 196 6.22 55.25 12.58
C LYS A 196 6.01 54.67 13.98
N LEU A 197 4.84 54.07 14.18
CA LEU A 197 4.55 53.21 15.33
C LEU A 197 4.63 51.75 14.89
N THR A 198 5.07 50.87 15.77
CA THR A 198 5.04 49.42 15.51
C THR A 198 4.16 48.71 16.51
N LEU A 199 3.49 47.64 16.07
CA LEU A 199 2.74 46.73 16.94
C LEU A 199 3.10 45.29 16.60
N ALA A 200 3.44 44.49 17.62
CA ALA A 200 3.55 43.04 17.53
C ALA A 200 2.58 42.37 18.51
N ILE A 201 2.09 41.17 18.18
CA ILE A 201 1.22 40.38 19.03
C ILE A 201 1.86 39.02 19.28
N TYR A 202 2.01 38.66 20.55
CA TYR A 202 2.55 37.38 21.00
C TYR A 202 1.47 36.56 21.72
N ARG A 203 1.67 35.25 21.83
CA ARG A 203 0.80 34.30 22.53
C ARG A 203 1.63 33.33 23.37
N ARG A 204 1.13 33.02 24.55
CA ARG A 204 1.59 31.90 25.38
C ARG A 204 0.42 31.26 26.15
N PRO A 205 0.56 30.03 26.66
CA PRO A 205 -0.45 29.42 27.52
C PRO A 205 -0.81 30.32 28.71
N ALA A 206 -2.09 30.38 29.10
CA ALA A 206 -2.52 31.20 30.24
C ALA A 206 -1.96 30.72 31.58
N SER A 207 -1.43 29.49 31.65
CA SER A 207 -0.74 28.92 32.81
C SER A 207 0.74 29.29 32.91
N SER A 208 1.32 29.94 31.89
CA SER A 208 2.73 30.31 31.88
C SER A 208 3.07 31.33 32.96
N ALA A 209 4.35 31.34 33.38
CA ALA A 209 4.86 32.29 34.37
C ALA A 209 4.64 33.76 33.93
N ASP A 210 4.36 34.61 34.91
CA ASP A 210 4.18 36.05 34.71
C ASP A 210 5.51 36.71 34.33
N GLY A 211 5.51 37.51 33.26
CA GLY A 211 6.72 38.11 32.69
C GLY A 211 6.42 38.93 31.44
N PRO A 212 7.37 39.74 30.95
CA PRO A 212 7.25 40.41 29.67
C PRO A 212 7.17 39.39 28.52
N PHE A 213 6.50 39.76 27.44
CA PHE A 213 6.56 39.01 26.20
C PHE A 213 7.91 39.28 25.51
N VAL A 214 8.59 38.21 25.13
CA VAL A 214 9.95 38.20 24.56
C VAL A 214 10.04 37.22 23.40
N GLY A 215 11.18 37.15 22.71
CA GLY A 215 11.33 36.38 21.45
C GLY A 215 11.05 34.88 21.51
N ASN A 216 10.83 34.30 22.69
CA ASN A 216 10.47 32.88 22.87
C ASN A 216 8.94 32.65 22.88
N ASP A 217 8.13 33.71 22.94
CA ASP A 217 6.67 33.60 22.85
C ASP A 217 6.21 33.43 21.40
N ILE A 218 5.08 32.76 21.20
CA ILE A 218 4.56 32.48 19.86
C ILE A 218 4.12 33.79 19.22
N ILE A 219 4.68 34.13 18.07
CA ILE A 219 4.30 35.33 17.31
C ILE A 219 2.95 35.08 16.64
N VAL A 220 1.91 35.81 17.07
CA VAL A 220 0.57 35.81 16.45
C VAL A 220 0.50 36.82 15.31
N MET A 221 1.12 37.98 15.52
CA MET A 221 1.31 39.01 14.51
C MET A 221 2.75 39.49 14.62
N PRO A 222 3.59 39.32 13.57
CA PRO A 222 4.92 39.89 13.57
C PRO A 222 4.84 41.41 13.69
N GLU A 223 5.96 42.05 14.04
CA GLU A 223 6.02 43.49 14.15
C GLU A 223 5.55 44.14 12.83
N LYS A 224 4.48 44.92 12.94
CA LYS A 224 3.87 45.64 11.82
C LYS A 224 4.05 47.14 12.01
N ASP A 225 4.48 47.80 10.95
CA ASP A 225 4.59 49.25 10.89
C ASP A 225 3.22 49.89 10.65
N TYR A 226 2.94 50.97 11.39
CA TYR A 226 1.77 51.81 11.24
C TYR A 226 2.22 53.27 11.08
N SER A 227 1.67 53.96 10.08
CA SER A 227 1.88 55.39 9.96
C SER A 227 1.14 56.15 11.07
N LEU A 228 1.61 57.35 11.41
CA LEU A 228 0.92 58.19 12.39
C LEU A 228 -0.52 58.54 11.95
N ALA A 229 -0.71 58.72 10.63
CA ALA A 229 -2.02 58.99 10.05
C ALA A 229 -2.99 57.80 10.22
N ASP A 230 -2.53 56.57 9.96
CA ASP A 230 -3.37 55.37 10.04
C ASP A 230 -3.85 55.07 11.47
N THR A 231 -3.12 55.55 12.47
CA THR A 231 -3.41 55.29 13.88
C THR A 231 -4.18 56.42 14.58
N GLY A 232 -4.34 57.57 13.92
CA GLY A 232 -4.91 58.77 14.52
C GLY A 232 -4.00 59.42 15.58
N ALA A 233 -2.71 59.08 15.59
CA ALA A 233 -1.75 59.64 16.55
C ALA A 233 -1.49 61.13 16.27
N THR A 234 -1.48 61.94 17.33
CA THR A 234 -1.12 63.37 17.24
C THR A 234 0.21 63.63 17.95
N ILE A 235 1.18 64.20 17.24
CA ILE A 235 2.51 64.51 17.79
C ILE A 235 2.39 65.46 18.99
N GLY A 236 3.08 65.13 20.08
CA GLY A 236 3.20 65.97 21.27
C GLY A 236 1.91 66.10 22.10
N GLN A 237 0.80 65.48 21.68
CA GLN A 237 -0.48 65.48 22.38
C GLN A 237 -0.90 64.06 22.76
N MET A 238 -1.68 63.93 23.83
CA MET A 238 -2.25 62.62 24.20
C MET A 238 -3.42 62.32 23.27
N SER A 239 -3.31 61.25 22.50
CA SER A 239 -4.33 60.78 21.56
C SER A 239 -4.62 59.30 21.78
N GLN A 240 -5.86 58.86 21.53
CA GLN A 240 -6.19 57.44 21.45
C GLN A 240 -5.65 56.88 20.14
N VAL A 241 -4.49 56.24 20.21
CA VAL A 241 -3.84 55.61 19.05
C VAL A 241 -4.50 54.27 18.80
N ARG A 242 -5.05 54.09 17.59
CA ARG A 242 -5.81 52.90 17.19
C ARG A 242 -5.02 52.06 16.19
N PHE A 243 -4.75 50.82 16.55
CA PHE A 243 -4.10 49.85 15.68
C PHE A 243 -5.15 48.92 15.09
N ASN A 244 -5.35 48.99 13.77
CA ASN A 244 -6.19 48.04 13.05
C ASN A 244 -5.47 46.69 12.97
N ILE A 245 -6.06 45.68 13.60
CA ILE A 245 -5.55 44.31 13.68
C ILE A 245 -6.54 43.30 13.09
N ARG A 246 -7.48 43.78 12.24
CA ARG A 246 -8.34 42.88 11.47
C ARG A 246 -7.49 42.02 10.54
N GLY A 247 -7.85 40.74 10.43
CA GLY A 247 -7.19 39.80 9.55
C GLY A 247 -6.01 39.06 10.19
N ILE A 248 -5.73 39.24 11.49
CA ILE A 248 -4.87 38.26 12.17
C ILE A 248 -5.59 36.91 12.17
N ALA A 249 -4.92 35.85 11.70
CA ALA A 249 -5.52 34.54 11.47
C ALA A 249 -5.95 33.82 12.76
N ALA A 250 -5.61 34.37 13.93
CA ALA A 250 -5.90 33.79 15.23
C ALA A 250 -7.17 34.38 15.84
N VAL A 251 -8.13 33.50 16.18
CA VAL A 251 -9.13 33.79 17.21
C VAL A 251 -8.40 33.84 18.55
N LEU A 252 -8.55 34.93 19.29
CA LEU A 252 -7.96 35.05 20.62
C LEU A 252 -8.78 34.18 21.59
N ASP A 253 -8.18 33.11 22.11
CA ASP A 253 -8.85 32.13 22.97
C ASP A 253 -8.62 32.39 24.48
N PRO A 254 -9.58 32.04 25.36
CA PRO A 254 -9.42 32.24 26.80
C PRO A 254 -8.39 31.33 27.48
N ALA A 255 -7.87 30.30 26.81
CA ALA A 255 -6.83 29.41 27.35
C ALA A 255 -5.41 29.99 27.15
N SER A 256 -5.29 31.10 26.43
CA SER A 256 -4.03 31.77 26.12
C SER A 256 -3.98 33.19 26.68
N LEU A 257 -2.76 33.68 26.85
CA LEU A 257 -2.46 35.07 27.17
C LEU A 257 -1.78 35.74 25.97
N TYR A 258 -2.27 36.91 25.59
CA TYR A 258 -1.82 37.63 24.40
C TYR A 258 -1.09 38.91 24.75
N GLY A 259 0.11 39.09 24.23
CA GLY A 259 0.97 40.25 24.50
C GLY A 259 0.94 41.24 23.35
N PHE A 260 0.42 42.44 23.58
CA PHE A 260 0.44 43.53 22.61
C PHE A 260 1.63 44.42 22.90
N VAL A 261 2.59 44.52 21.97
CA VAL A 261 3.86 45.23 22.14
C VAL A 261 3.94 46.38 21.16
N VAL A 262 4.03 47.60 21.67
CA VAL A 262 4.01 48.85 20.89
C VAL A 262 5.32 49.62 21.06
N PHE A 263 5.89 50.11 19.96
CA PHE A 263 7.03 51.05 19.96
C PHE A 263 6.75 52.28 19.09
N ALA A 264 7.42 53.39 19.43
CA ALA A 264 7.64 54.49 18.49
C ALA A 264 9.06 54.40 17.94
N LYS A 265 9.23 54.60 16.63
CA LYS A 265 10.53 54.50 15.97
C LYS A 265 10.85 55.75 15.16
N ASP A 266 12.13 56.15 15.14
CA ASP A 266 12.63 57.20 14.25
C ASP A 266 12.76 56.68 12.80
N ALA A 267 13.25 57.51 11.87
CA ALA A 267 13.43 57.10 10.47
C ALA A 267 14.50 56.01 10.28
N GLY A 268 15.42 55.84 11.24
CA GLY A 268 16.43 54.79 11.27
C GLY A 268 15.96 53.49 11.93
N GLY A 269 14.72 53.45 12.44
CA GLY A 269 14.17 52.30 13.15
C GLY A 269 14.55 52.22 14.63
N ASN A 270 15.21 53.24 15.20
CA ASN A 270 15.57 53.24 16.61
C ASN A 270 14.36 53.56 17.49
N PRO A 271 14.22 52.90 18.64
CA PRO A 271 13.12 53.16 19.57
C PRO A 271 13.23 54.56 20.20
N LEU A 272 12.13 55.30 20.21
CA LEU A 272 12.01 56.66 20.76
C LEU A 272 11.18 56.66 22.04
N ALA A 273 11.43 57.65 22.91
CA ALA A 273 10.72 57.80 24.17
C ALA A 273 9.19 58.01 23.97
N LEU A 274 8.40 56.99 24.25
CA LEU A 274 6.95 56.95 24.06
C LEU A 274 6.24 57.06 25.41
N VAL A 275 5.34 58.03 25.57
CA VAL A 275 4.54 58.17 26.80
C VAL A 275 3.20 57.46 26.61
N CYS A 276 2.82 56.63 27.59
CA CYS A 276 1.51 55.99 27.62
C CYS A 276 0.63 56.54 28.76
N GLY A 277 -0.68 56.59 28.53
CA GLY A 277 -1.67 56.89 29.55
C GLY A 277 -1.66 55.84 30.69
N GLN A 278 -1.91 56.31 31.90
CA GLN A 278 -2.03 55.45 33.07
C GLN A 278 -3.46 54.91 33.23
N GLY A 279 -3.58 53.59 33.34
CA GLY A 279 -4.84 52.90 33.63
C GLY A 279 -5.22 52.92 35.12
N GLY A 280 -6.34 52.30 35.47
CA GLY A 280 -6.76 52.13 36.86
C GLY A 280 -5.94 51.10 37.63
N THR A 281 -5.87 51.25 38.95
CA THR A 281 -5.23 50.26 39.83
C THR A 281 -5.93 48.91 39.70
N LEU A 282 -5.24 47.92 39.16
CA LEU A 282 -5.73 46.54 39.07
C LEU A 282 -5.40 45.80 40.39
N PRO A 283 -6.36 45.15 41.05
CA PRO A 283 -6.11 44.42 42.30
C PRO A 283 -5.23 43.19 42.04
N VAL A 284 -4.07 43.11 42.70
CA VAL A 284 -3.11 41.97 42.84
C VAL A 284 -3.22 40.88 41.75
N ASN A 285 -3.20 41.31 40.49
CA ASN A 285 -3.22 40.46 39.30
C ASN A 285 -1.84 40.52 38.65
N PRO A 286 -1.47 39.52 37.82
CA PRO A 286 -0.11 39.38 37.32
C PRO A 286 0.38 40.66 36.63
N GLN A 287 1.66 40.98 36.83
CA GLN A 287 2.37 42.14 36.30
C GLN A 287 2.13 42.33 34.80
N VAL A 288 1.96 41.24 34.05
CA VAL A 288 1.60 41.28 32.63
C VAL A 288 0.29 42.02 32.31
N ALA A 289 -0.72 41.95 33.18
CA ALA A 289 -1.97 42.69 33.00
C ALA A 289 -1.82 44.18 33.35
N ARG A 290 -0.85 44.52 34.23
CA ARG A 290 -0.46 45.91 34.51
C ARG A 290 0.38 46.49 33.38
N GLY A 291 1.06 45.64 32.62
CA GLY A 291 1.91 45.98 31.49
C GLY A 291 3.38 46.18 31.87
N TYR A 292 4.22 46.37 30.86
CA TYR A 292 5.65 46.66 30.98
C TYR A 292 6.03 47.83 30.06
N TYR A 293 7.14 48.49 30.36
CA TYR A 293 7.78 49.47 29.48
C TYR A 293 9.19 49.02 29.11
N PHE A 294 9.64 49.40 27.91
CA PHE A 294 11.00 49.15 27.44
C PHE A 294 11.91 50.30 27.87
N ASN A 295 12.95 50.00 28.65
CA ASN A 295 13.91 50.97 29.16
C ASN A 295 15.08 51.12 28.18
N ILE A 296 15.18 52.27 27.51
CA ILE A 296 16.19 52.54 26.45
C ILE A 296 17.63 52.32 26.95
N PRO A 297 18.08 52.94 28.07
CA PRO A 297 19.43 52.73 28.59
C PRO A 297 19.83 51.28 28.85
N THR A 298 18.90 50.45 29.30
CA THR A 298 19.20 49.07 29.73
C THR A 298 18.82 48.02 28.69
N GLY A 299 18.02 48.38 27.69
CA GLY A 299 17.49 47.44 26.69
C GLY A 299 16.56 46.37 27.27
N THR A 300 15.93 46.64 28.43
CA THR A 300 15.13 45.64 29.17
C THR A 300 13.69 46.09 29.40
N TRP A 301 12.79 45.11 29.53
CA TRP A 301 11.41 45.32 29.93
C TRP A 301 11.28 45.39 31.45
N LEU A 302 10.65 46.44 31.95
CA LEU A 302 10.43 46.67 33.38
C LEU A 302 8.96 46.97 33.66
N GLY A 303 8.50 46.58 34.85
CA GLY A 303 7.13 46.85 35.28
C GLY A 303 6.98 48.30 35.79
N PRO A 304 5.88 49.00 35.48
CA PRO A 304 5.59 50.28 36.10
C PRO A 304 5.48 50.14 37.64
N PRO A 305 6.14 50.99 38.43
CA PRO A 305 6.30 50.78 39.87
C PRO A 305 4.97 50.83 40.65
N THR A 306 4.05 51.73 40.32
CA THR A 306 2.76 51.90 41.07
C THR A 306 1.54 52.05 40.16
N SER A 307 1.72 51.98 38.85
CA SER A 307 0.69 52.21 37.84
C SER A 307 0.44 50.99 36.96
N SER A 308 -0.49 51.12 36.02
CA SER A 308 -0.73 50.18 34.93
C SER A 308 -0.85 50.95 33.61
N VAL A 309 -0.66 50.24 32.50
CA VAL A 309 -0.85 50.74 31.14
C VAL A 309 -2.35 50.83 30.84
N ALA A 310 -2.79 51.95 30.26
CA ALA A 310 -4.15 52.07 29.74
C ALA A 310 -4.25 51.47 28.34
N TYR A 311 -5.31 50.70 28.07
CA TYR A 311 -5.53 50.07 26.77
C TYR A 311 -7.00 49.67 26.58
N GLU A 312 -7.37 49.36 25.35
CA GLU A 312 -8.66 48.80 24.98
C GLU A 312 -8.48 47.80 23.81
N LEU A 313 -9.10 46.63 23.93
CA LEU A 313 -9.17 45.64 22.87
C LEU A 313 -10.62 45.51 22.40
N VAL A 314 -10.84 45.81 21.13
CA VAL A 314 -12.14 45.79 20.46
C VAL A 314 -12.20 44.60 19.51
N GLY A 315 -13.30 43.86 19.52
CA GLY A 315 -13.51 42.75 18.60
C GLY A 315 -14.92 42.17 18.68
N ASN A 316 -15.12 41.06 17.96
CA ASN A 316 -16.40 40.35 17.92
C ASN A 316 -16.28 39.04 18.72
N GLU A 317 -17.14 38.86 19.74
CA GLU A 317 -17.28 37.55 20.38
C GLU A 317 -17.76 36.53 19.34
N VAL A 318 -17.15 35.34 19.34
CA VAL A 318 -17.52 34.27 18.42
C VAL A 318 -18.75 33.54 18.96
N ASP A 319 -19.79 33.35 18.14
CA ASP A 319 -20.98 32.55 18.50
C ASP A 319 -20.66 31.05 18.65
N ASP A 320 -21.59 30.25 19.17
CA ASP A 320 -21.36 28.81 19.39
C ASP A 320 -21.00 28.05 18.09
N VAL A 321 -21.42 28.56 16.92
CA VAL A 321 -21.11 27.99 15.60
C VAL A 321 -19.68 28.30 15.19
N GLY A 322 -19.21 29.53 15.39
CA GLY A 322 -17.81 29.87 15.22
C GLY A 322 -16.91 29.20 16.27
N ARG A 323 -17.42 28.97 17.50
CA ARG A 323 -16.74 28.14 18.51
C ARG A 323 -16.58 26.71 18.02
N LEU A 324 -17.60 26.12 17.42
CA LEU A 324 -17.50 24.80 16.79
C LEU A 324 -16.52 24.77 15.60
N LYS A 325 -16.41 25.84 14.81
CA LYS A 325 -15.40 25.94 13.74
C LYS A 325 -13.98 26.04 14.31
N VAL A 326 -13.79 26.79 15.40
CA VAL A 326 -12.52 26.92 16.11
C VAL A 326 -12.18 25.63 16.86
N ASP A 327 -13.14 25.00 17.52
CA ASP A 327 -12.99 23.71 18.18
C ASP A 327 -12.74 22.61 17.16
N LEU A 328 -13.33 22.67 15.97
CA LEU A 328 -13.01 21.76 14.86
C LEU A 328 -11.63 22.04 14.28
N ALA A 329 -11.20 23.30 14.13
CA ALA A 329 -9.85 23.66 13.71
C ALA A 329 -8.80 23.25 14.77
N ASN A 330 -9.12 23.41 16.05
CA ASN A 330 -8.30 23.00 17.19
C ASN A 330 -8.31 21.49 17.37
N LEU A 331 -9.43 20.81 17.11
CA LEU A 331 -9.53 19.35 17.11
C LEU A 331 -8.78 18.76 15.91
N LEU A 332 -8.83 19.40 14.74
CA LEU A 332 -7.98 19.07 13.60
C LEU A 332 -6.49 19.30 13.94
N ALA A 333 -6.17 20.40 14.63
CA ALA A 333 -4.82 20.68 15.12
C ALA A 333 -4.37 19.77 16.29
N ALA A 334 -5.30 19.16 17.03
CA ALA A 334 -5.03 18.25 18.15
C ALA A 334 -5.11 16.76 17.78
N THR A 335 -5.74 16.43 16.65
CA THR A 335 -5.78 15.06 16.09
C THR A 335 -4.70 14.83 15.03
N GLY A 336 -4.15 15.89 14.44
CA GLY A 336 -2.78 15.87 13.95
C GLY A 336 -1.85 15.96 15.16
N ALA A 337 -0.90 15.03 15.30
CA ALA A 337 0.26 15.28 16.15
C ALA A 337 0.84 16.66 15.78
N VAL A 338 1.24 17.48 16.76
CA VAL A 338 1.76 18.84 16.54
C VAL A 338 2.72 18.85 15.35
N GLU A 339 2.24 19.32 14.21
CA GLU A 339 3.04 19.63 13.02
C GLU A 339 3.47 21.08 13.17
N THR A 340 4.61 21.31 13.79
CA THR A 340 5.27 22.61 13.66
C THR A 340 5.85 22.66 12.25
N GLU A 341 5.31 23.52 11.38
CA GLU A 341 5.93 23.79 10.08
C GLU A 341 7.29 24.45 10.34
N ALA A 342 8.37 23.69 10.24
CA ALA A 342 9.72 24.21 10.28
C ALA A 342 10.06 24.70 8.87
N LYS A 343 10.27 26.00 8.71
CA LYS A 343 10.77 26.60 7.47
C LYS A 343 12.25 26.87 7.60
N THR A 344 13.04 26.17 6.79
CA THR A 344 14.44 26.55 6.58
C THR A 344 14.48 27.36 5.29
N THR A 345 14.74 28.66 5.40
CA THR A 345 14.83 29.56 4.25
C THR A 345 16.25 30.07 4.10
N ASN A 346 16.81 29.89 2.90
CA ASN A 346 17.99 30.63 2.48
C ASN A 346 17.52 31.78 1.56
N SER A 347 17.49 33.00 2.11
CA SER A 347 16.78 34.13 1.49
C SER A 347 17.37 34.56 0.14
N LEU A 348 16.50 34.84 -0.82
CA LEU A 348 16.88 35.35 -2.14
C LEU A 348 17.41 36.79 -2.05
N THR A 349 18.60 37.05 -2.60
CA THR A 349 19.17 38.41 -2.72
C THR A 349 19.60 38.76 -4.16
N GLY A 350 19.68 37.78 -5.05
CA GLY A 350 20.10 37.96 -6.44
C GLY A 350 19.91 36.68 -7.27
N TYR A 351 20.41 36.70 -8.50
CA TYR A 351 20.21 35.60 -9.45
C TYR A 351 21.48 35.22 -10.21
N TYR A 352 21.71 33.91 -10.39
CA TYR A 352 22.62 33.40 -11.40
C TYR A 352 21.88 33.32 -12.73
N GLY A 353 22.06 34.35 -13.55
CA GLY A 353 21.41 34.46 -14.86
C GLY A 353 21.77 33.34 -15.83
N THR A 354 20.87 33.10 -16.80
CA THR A 354 21.06 32.10 -17.85
C THR A 354 22.21 32.42 -18.82
N SER A 355 22.70 33.66 -18.85
CA SER A 355 23.83 34.08 -19.70
C SER A 355 25.16 33.39 -19.40
N ALA A 356 25.30 32.81 -18.21
CA ALA A 356 26.52 32.09 -17.79
C ALA A 356 26.53 30.59 -18.16
N GLY A 357 25.45 30.08 -18.77
CA GLY A 357 25.42 28.71 -19.29
C GLY A 357 25.33 27.61 -18.22
N PHE A 358 24.85 27.92 -17.02
CA PHE A 358 24.59 26.90 -16.00
C PHE A 358 23.49 25.97 -16.45
N THR A 359 23.66 24.66 -16.27
CA THR A 359 22.70 23.64 -16.68
C THR A 359 22.18 22.82 -15.51
N ARG A 360 22.90 22.79 -14.39
CA ARG A 360 22.58 21.96 -13.23
C ARG A 360 22.98 22.63 -11.91
N TRP A 361 22.18 22.41 -10.86
CA TRP A 361 22.36 23.01 -9.53
C TRP A 361 22.14 21.97 -8.44
N GLN A 362 22.90 22.05 -7.35
CA GLN A 362 22.71 21.18 -6.18
C GLN A 362 22.84 21.94 -4.87
N VAL A 363 22.07 21.54 -3.87
CA VAL A 363 22.23 22.00 -2.47
C VAL A 363 21.93 20.86 -1.50
N GLY A 364 22.65 20.82 -0.38
CA GLY A 364 22.45 19.86 0.69
C GLY A 364 21.66 20.45 1.86
N LEU A 365 20.78 19.62 2.41
CA LEU A 365 19.88 19.95 3.51
C LEU A 365 20.25 19.07 4.71
N LEU A 366 20.61 19.70 5.83
CA LEU A 366 20.79 18.99 7.10
C LEU A 366 19.65 19.38 8.04
N LEU A 367 18.87 18.39 8.46
CA LEU A 367 17.66 18.59 9.25
C LEU A 367 17.98 18.56 10.75
N SER A 368 17.35 19.44 11.53
CA SER A 368 17.55 19.52 12.99
C SER A 368 16.80 18.43 13.77
N GLY A 369 15.94 17.66 13.10
CA GLY A 369 15.14 16.57 13.65
C GLY A 369 14.44 15.80 12.53
N ASP A 370 13.76 14.71 12.86
CA ASP A 370 12.98 13.94 11.89
C ASP A 370 11.70 14.71 11.51
N VAL A 371 11.38 14.77 10.22
CA VAL A 371 10.27 15.59 9.68
C VAL A 371 9.47 14.83 8.61
N ARG A 372 8.20 15.20 8.41
CA ARG A 372 7.30 14.62 7.40
C ARG A 372 6.71 15.71 6.51
N GLY A 373 6.35 15.37 5.27
CA GLY A 373 5.64 16.29 4.36
C GLY A 373 6.52 17.48 3.98
N ALA A 374 7.46 17.24 3.09
CA ALA A 374 8.41 18.26 2.65
C ALA A 374 8.00 18.83 1.28
N HIS A 375 8.17 20.13 1.10
CA HIS A 375 8.29 20.75 -0.22
C HIS A 375 9.51 21.67 -0.24
N ILE A 376 10.20 21.72 -1.37
CA ILE A 376 11.28 22.65 -1.59
C ILE A 376 10.92 23.59 -2.73
N SER A 377 10.96 24.88 -2.45
CA SER A 377 10.71 25.95 -3.40
C SER A 377 12.02 26.62 -3.76
N ALA A 378 12.24 26.87 -5.04
CA ALA A 378 13.41 27.59 -5.52
C ALA A 378 13.03 28.56 -6.64
N THR A 379 13.64 29.76 -6.65
CA THR A 379 13.43 30.71 -7.74
C THR A 379 14.32 30.36 -8.93
N MET A 380 13.72 30.05 -10.07
CA MET A 380 14.40 29.50 -11.25
C MET A 380 13.99 30.23 -12.53
N GLN A 381 14.83 30.15 -13.56
CA GLN A 381 14.55 30.69 -14.90
C GLN A 381 15.04 29.72 -15.98
N GLY A 382 14.14 29.24 -16.83
CA GLY A 382 14.49 28.47 -18.03
C GLY A 382 14.71 29.36 -19.26
N VAL A 383 15.55 28.92 -20.19
CA VAL A 383 15.61 29.46 -21.57
C VAL A 383 14.58 28.74 -22.48
N PRO A 384 14.25 29.26 -23.68
CA PRO A 384 13.23 28.66 -24.56
C PRO A 384 13.39 27.16 -24.84
N ASP A 385 14.62 26.67 -24.86
CA ASP A 385 14.92 25.26 -25.13
C ASP A 385 14.82 24.37 -23.87
N THR A 386 14.56 24.94 -22.69
CA THR A 386 14.40 24.15 -21.45
C THR A 386 13.00 23.54 -21.44
N SER A 387 12.92 22.25 -21.75
CA SER A 387 11.63 21.55 -21.84
C SER A 387 11.19 20.95 -20.50
N ARG A 388 12.17 20.48 -19.70
CA ARG A 388 11.95 19.74 -18.46
C ARG A 388 13.03 20.07 -17.44
N ILE A 389 12.70 19.87 -16.17
CA ILE A 389 13.65 19.81 -15.06
C ILE A 389 13.65 18.38 -14.53
N ARG A 390 14.81 17.72 -14.58
CA ARG A 390 15.06 16.47 -13.86
C ARG A 390 15.44 16.83 -12.44
N PHE A 391 14.58 16.46 -11.51
CA PHE A 391 14.70 16.74 -10.09
C PHE A 391 15.08 15.45 -9.37
N ARG A 392 16.18 15.48 -8.61
CA ARG A 392 16.65 14.33 -7.83
C ARG A 392 16.91 14.73 -6.39
N VAL A 393 16.74 13.78 -5.48
CA VAL A 393 17.15 13.91 -4.09
C VAL A 393 18.03 12.72 -3.74
N TYR A 394 19.18 13.00 -3.15
CA TYR A 394 20.12 12.04 -2.60
C TYR A 394 20.07 12.09 -1.07
N ARG A 395 20.35 11.00 -0.37
CA ARG A 395 20.67 10.99 1.06
C ARG A 395 22.11 10.51 1.24
N ARG A 396 22.84 11.14 2.15
CA ARG A 396 24.18 10.73 2.59
C ARG A 396 24.20 10.61 4.12
N PRO A 397 24.67 9.50 4.70
CA PRO A 397 24.72 9.35 6.16
C PRO A 397 25.59 10.42 6.83
N VAL A 398 25.16 10.94 7.98
CA VAL A 398 25.97 11.82 8.84
C VAL A 398 26.91 10.92 9.67
N ALA A 399 28.05 10.50 9.10
CA ALA A 399 28.99 9.63 9.82
C ALA A 399 29.75 10.38 10.94
N VAL A 400 29.93 9.75 12.10
CA VAL A 400 30.74 10.28 13.20
C VAL A 400 32.23 10.11 12.84
N GLY A 401 32.92 11.22 12.55
CA GLY A 401 34.37 11.26 12.34
C GLY A 401 34.87 11.23 10.89
N ASP A 402 33.98 11.35 9.91
CA ASP A 402 34.34 11.50 8.49
C ASP A 402 34.44 12.98 8.10
N SER A 403 35.20 13.31 7.04
CA SER A 403 35.38 14.64 6.44
C SER A 403 34.07 15.30 5.92
N SER A 404 32.92 14.67 6.13
CA SER A 404 31.57 15.06 5.71
C SER A 404 31.01 16.33 6.37
N THR A 405 31.79 17.00 7.21
CA THR A 405 31.48 18.33 7.79
C THR A 405 32.56 19.38 7.51
N GLY A 406 33.60 19.04 6.73
CA GLY A 406 34.67 19.95 6.32
C GLY A 406 34.38 20.73 5.04
N THR A 407 35.34 21.56 4.62
CA THR A 407 35.27 22.41 3.41
C THR A 407 35.56 21.65 2.11
N ASP A 408 35.81 20.34 2.15
CA ASP A 408 36.08 19.49 0.98
C ASP A 408 34.93 18.48 0.82
N PHE A 409 33.75 18.94 0.42
CA PHE A 409 32.57 18.07 0.26
C PHE A 409 32.29 17.81 -1.22
N ASN A 410 32.20 16.52 -1.60
CA ASN A 410 31.87 16.15 -2.99
C ASN A 410 30.39 16.39 -3.31
N ALA A 411 30.12 16.89 -4.52
CA ALA A 411 28.78 17.06 -5.05
C ALA A 411 27.95 15.76 -4.97
N PHE A 412 26.64 15.87 -4.79
CA PHE A 412 25.77 14.72 -4.59
C PHE A 412 25.61 13.88 -5.87
N GLY A 413 25.66 12.56 -5.70
CA GLY A 413 25.69 11.56 -6.76
C GLY A 413 27.09 11.31 -7.32
N THR A 414 28.14 11.85 -6.70
CA THR A 414 29.55 11.54 -7.04
C THR A 414 30.27 10.77 -5.93
N ASP A 415 29.75 10.81 -4.70
CA ASP A 415 30.28 10.04 -3.58
C ASP A 415 29.63 8.65 -3.55
N PRO A 416 30.39 7.56 -3.32
CA PRO A 416 29.83 6.22 -3.24
C PRO A 416 28.84 6.01 -2.08
N THR A 417 28.81 6.91 -1.09
CA THR A 417 27.85 6.88 0.03
C THR A 417 26.54 7.62 -0.28
N ASP A 418 26.42 8.27 -1.44
CA ASP A 418 25.19 8.91 -1.88
C ASP A 418 24.18 7.88 -2.37
N GLU A 419 22.98 7.90 -1.77
CA GLU A 419 21.85 7.13 -2.26
C GLU A 419 20.79 8.05 -2.84
N MET A 420 20.44 7.90 -4.12
CA MET A 420 19.37 8.67 -4.74
C MET A 420 18.00 8.16 -4.27
N VAL A 421 17.33 8.91 -3.40
CA VAL A 421 16.04 8.56 -2.78
C VAL A 421 14.82 9.03 -3.56
N LEU A 422 14.95 10.05 -4.42
CA LEU A 422 13.87 10.54 -5.28
C LEU A 422 14.42 10.90 -6.66
N GLU A 423 13.65 10.58 -7.70
CA GLU A 423 13.83 11.12 -9.04
C GLU A 423 12.47 11.42 -9.68
N ARG A 424 12.31 12.65 -10.19
CA ARG A 424 11.12 13.09 -10.90
C ARG A 424 11.49 13.97 -12.09
N PHE A 425 10.63 13.98 -13.10
CA PHE A 425 10.74 14.86 -14.25
C PHE A 425 9.55 15.80 -14.26
N TYR A 426 9.83 17.09 -14.16
CA TYR A 426 8.82 18.14 -14.23
C TYR A 426 8.88 18.81 -15.59
N ARG A 427 7.74 18.98 -16.27
CA ARG A 427 7.69 19.91 -17.40
C ARG A 427 7.76 21.32 -16.85
N VAL A 428 8.43 22.22 -17.56
CA VAL A 428 8.55 23.63 -17.14
C VAL A 428 7.16 24.26 -16.93
N SER A 429 6.17 23.89 -17.75
CA SER A 429 4.78 24.31 -17.60
C SER A 429 4.11 23.88 -16.29
N ASP A 430 4.44 22.68 -15.80
CA ASP A 430 3.78 22.08 -14.65
C ASP A 430 4.26 22.72 -13.33
N LEU A 431 5.44 23.34 -13.37
CA LEU A 431 6.02 24.14 -12.30
C LEU A 431 5.56 25.61 -12.34
N GLY A 432 4.64 25.96 -13.26
CA GLY A 432 4.21 27.35 -13.47
C GLY A 432 5.29 28.26 -14.04
N MET A 433 6.46 27.71 -14.43
CA MET A 433 7.58 28.50 -14.92
C MET A 433 7.28 29.07 -16.31
N VAL A 434 7.53 30.37 -16.46
CA VAL A 434 7.43 31.06 -17.75
C VAL A 434 8.83 31.24 -18.33
N VAL A 435 9.02 30.83 -19.59
CA VAL A 435 10.30 30.98 -20.31
C VAL A 435 10.79 32.41 -20.24
N GLY A 436 12.05 32.61 -19.82
CA GLY A 436 12.66 33.93 -19.71
C GLY A 436 12.20 34.77 -18.50
N ALA A 437 11.31 34.27 -17.64
CA ALA A 437 10.93 34.93 -16.39
C ALA A 437 11.42 34.15 -15.17
N TRP A 438 11.78 34.87 -14.11
CA TRP A 438 12.08 34.27 -12.80
C TRP A 438 10.78 33.86 -12.12
N THR A 439 10.65 32.57 -11.83
CA THR A 439 9.45 32.00 -11.19
C THR A 439 9.87 31.18 -9.98
N GLU A 440 9.10 31.22 -8.91
CA GLU A 440 9.24 30.27 -7.81
C GLU A 440 8.65 28.92 -8.25
N ALA A 441 9.52 27.91 -8.33
CA ALA A 441 9.15 26.55 -8.70
C ALA A 441 9.11 25.68 -7.44
N ASP A 442 7.98 25.02 -7.23
CA ASP A 442 7.75 24.12 -6.10
C ASP A 442 7.99 22.66 -6.48
N PHE A 443 8.79 21.98 -5.67
CA PHE A 443 9.10 20.57 -5.82
C PHE A 443 8.60 19.80 -4.61
N ASP A 444 7.66 18.90 -4.87
CA ASP A 444 7.06 18.05 -3.84
C ASP A 444 7.98 16.89 -3.44
N LEU A 445 8.26 16.81 -2.15
CA LEU A 445 9.10 15.79 -1.50
C LEU A 445 8.28 14.85 -0.61
N SER A 446 6.95 14.94 -0.62
CA SER A 446 6.08 14.16 0.29
C SER A 446 6.17 12.65 0.11
N ASP A 447 6.54 12.18 -1.08
CA ASP A 447 6.80 10.76 -1.38
C ASP A 447 8.00 10.17 -0.61
N LEU A 448 8.91 11.00 -0.08
CA LEU A 448 10.06 10.55 0.69
C LEU A 448 9.70 10.08 2.11
N GLY A 449 8.43 10.20 2.53
CA GLY A 449 7.99 9.77 3.84
C GLY A 449 8.55 10.65 4.98
N VAL A 450 9.31 10.04 5.89
CA VAL A 450 9.97 10.75 7.00
C VAL A 450 11.43 10.99 6.62
N LEU A 451 11.83 12.26 6.58
CA LEU A 451 13.22 12.65 6.39
C LEU A 451 13.91 12.64 7.76
N SER A 452 14.92 11.79 7.93
CA SER A 452 15.62 11.64 9.20
C SER A 452 16.80 12.60 9.33
N SER A 453 16.96 13.17 10.51
CA SER A 453 18.11 13.99 10.91
C SER A 453 19.46 13.26 10.86
N SER A 454 19.46 11.94 10.69
CA SER A 454 20.68 11.12 10.55
C SER A 454 21.34 11.22 9.16
N PHE A 455 20.73 11.94 8.22
CA PHE A 455 21.20 12.07 6.85
C PHE A 455 21.28 13.54 6.41
N ILE A 456 22.20 13.81 5.46
CA ILE A 456 22.21 15.03 4.64
C ILE A 456 21.45 14.71 3.35
N TYR A 457 20.47 15.54 2.99
CA TYR A 457 19.69 15.38 1.77
C TYR A 457 20.17 16.33 0.68
N GLY A 458 20.77 15.78 -0.38
CA GLY A 458 21.23 16.54 -1.55
C GLY A 458 20.15 16.69 -2.61
N VAL A 459 19.68 17.91 -2.84
CA VAL A 459 18.68 18.22 -3.87
C VAL A 459 19.39 18.65 -5.15
N ASP A 460 19.00 18.08 -6.28
CA ASP A 460 19.62 18.26 -7.60
C ASP A 460 18.60 18.65 -8.66
N TRP A 461 18.83 19.80 -9.31
CA TRP A 461 18.01 20.31 -10.41
C TRP A 461 18.81 20.33 -11.71
N PHE A 462 18.36 19.60 -12.72
CA PHE A 462 19.01 19.54 -14.03
C PHE A 462 18.06 19.97 -15.16
N GLY A 463 18.42 21.02 -15.88
CA GLY A 463 17.67 21.50 -17.04
C GLY A 463 17.87 20.58 -18.25
N ILE A 464 16.78 20.19 -18.91
CA ILE A 464 16.79 19.25 -20.03
C ILE A 464 16.02 19.80 -21.24
N LYS A 465 16.64 19.73 -22.41
CA LYS A 465 16.03 20.05 -23.71
C LYS A 465 15.08 18.96 -24.18
N ALA A 466 14.23 19.27 -25.15
CA ALA A 466 13.28 18.28 -25.69
C ALA A 466 13.97 17.03 -26.28
N ASP A 467 15.21 17.18 -26.75
CA ASP A 467 16.05 16.10 -27.27
C ASP A 467 16.82 15.31 -26.19
N GLY A 468 16.66 15.66 -24.91
CA GLY A 468 17.32 15.00 -23.78
C GLY A 468 18.69 15.56 -23.39
N THR A 469 19.24 16.53 -24.14
CA THR A 469 20.52 17.17 -23.82
C THR A 469 20.38 18.24 -22.73
N ALA A 470 21.51 18.67 -22.15
CA ALA A 470 21.53 19.69 -21.11
C ALA A 470 20.97 21.04 -21.61
N ALA A 471 20.05 21.62 -20.85
CA ALA A 471 19.50 22.95 -21.08
C ALA A 471 19.98 23.93 -20.01
N THR A 472 20.13 25.19 -20.41
CA THR A 472 20.50 26.26 -19.49
C THR A 472 19.37 26.55 -18.49
N LEU A 473 19.72 26.63 -17.21
CA LEU A 473 18.82 26.83 -16.09
C LEU A 473 19.43 27.87 -15.14
N GLY A 474 18.76 29.00 -14.97
CA GLY A 474 19.10 30.02 -13.97
C GLY A 474 18.53 29.65 -12.59
N PHE A 475 19.21 30.11 -11.54
CA PHE A 475 18.84 29.83 -10.14
C PHE A 475 19.06 31.06 -9.25
N GLY A 476 18.20 31.25 -8.26
CA GLY A 476 18.31 32.33 -7.27
C GLY A 476 19.43 32.09 -6.25
N PHE A 477 20.11 33.15 -5.79
CA PHE A 477 21.17 33.02 -4.78
C PHE A 477 20.97 33.98 -3.60
N ASN A 478 21.59 33.63 -2.48
CA ASN A 478 21.79 34.47 -1.31
C ASN A 478 23.26 34.95 -1.27
N GLY A 479 23.45 36.26 -1.35
CA GLY A 479 24.74 36.96 -1.36
C GLY A 479 25.12 37.55 -0.01
N ASN A 480 24.34 37.31 1.05
CA ASN A 480 24.62 37.75 2.42
C ASN A 480 25.32 36.68 3.27
N ALA A 481 25.88 35.63 2.67
CA ALA A 481 26.59 34.60 3.42
C ALA A 481 28.01 35.06 3.82
N VAL A 482 28.11 35.91 4.85
CA VAL A 482 29.31 35.93 5.70
C VAL A 482 29.12 34.86 6.77
N PHE A 483 29.38 33.61 6.40
CA PHE A 483 29.74 32.56 7.35
C PHE A 483 31.05 31.93 6.87
N PRO A 484 32.22 32.49 7.25
CA PRO A 484 33.49 31.88 6.94
C PRO A 484 33.62 30.59 7.77
N ALA A 485 33.03 29.48 7.28
CA ALA A 485 33.15 28.08 7.71
C ALA A 485 31.95 27.19 7.29
N GLU A 486 30.94 27.66 6.55
CA GLU A 486 29.83 26.77 6.13
C GLU A 486 30.34 25.71 5.13
N PRO A 487 29.97 24.41 5.30
CA PRO A 487 30.37 23.34 4.40
C PRO A 487 29.84 23.55 2.96
N ASP A 488 30.59 23.07 1.97
CA ASP A 488 30.25 23.23 0.54
C ASP A 488 28.84 22.76 0.20
N TYR A 489 28.35 21.70 0.85
CA TYR A 489 27.01 21.18 0.60
C TYR A 489 25.92 22.19 0.90
N ARG A 490 26.09 23.09 1.88
CA ARG A 490 25.11 24.14 2.18
C ARG A 490 25.20 25.32 1.24
N ARG A 491 26.41 25.61 0.73
CA ARG A 491 26.61 26.64 -0.31
C ARG A 491 25.94 26.21 -1.60
N GLY A 492 26.22 24.98 -2.01
CA GLY A 492 25.70 24.37 -3.22
C GLY A 492 26.75 24.28 -4.34
N PHE A 493 26.39 23.49 -5.35
CA PHE A 493 27.22 23.19 -6.51
C PHE A 493 26.49 23.57 -7.79
N TYR A 494 27.25 23.81 -8.84
CA TYR A 494 26.73 24.06 -10.18
C TYR A 494 27.49 23.28 -11.24
N SER A 495 26.86 23.09 -12.39
CA SER A 495 27.50 22.56 -13.59
C SER A 495 27.15 23.43 -14.80
N THR A 496 28.12 23.63 -15.71
CA THR A 496 27.90 24.27 -17.01
C THR A 496 27.82 23.26 -18.16
N ASN A 497 28.24 22.01 -17.94
CA ASN A 497 28.23 20.94 -18.94
C ASN A 497 27.26 19.78 -18.58
N GLY A 498 26.63 19.84 -17.41
CA GLY A 498 25.68 18.85 -16.89
C GLY A 498 26.32 17.65 -16.18
N THR A 499 27.65 17.47 -16.30
CA THR A 499 28.37 16.27 -15.86
C THR A 499 29.42 16.53 -14.78
N THR A 500 30.05 17.69 -14.78
CA THR A 500 31.09 18.06 -13.79
C THR A 500 30.57 19.17 -12.88
N PHE A 501 30.74 19.03 -11.58
CA PHE A 501 30.32 20.02 -10.60
C PHE A 501 31.48 20.89 -10.13
N ALA A 502 31.19 22.18 -9.96
CA ALA A 502 32.02 23.14 -9.27
C ALA A 502 31.28 23.67 -8.04
N VAL A 503 32.03 23.98 -6.98
CA VAL A 503 31.49 24.55 -5.75
C VAL A 503 31.21 26.04 -5.95
N LEU A 504 30.14 26.55 -5.35
CA LEU A 504 29.92 27.99 -5.26
C LEU A 504 30.97 28.66 -4.37
N ASN A 505 31.41 29.85 -4.76
CA ASN A 505 32.42 30.58 -3.99
C ASN A 505 31.88 31.06 -2.63
N ASP A 506 32.80 31.41 -1.73
CA ASP A 506 32.52 31.79 -0.34
C ASP A 506 31.62 33.02 -0.18
N ALA A 507 31.29 33.73 -1.26
CA ALA A 507 30.46 34.94 -1.24
C ALA A 507 28.97 34.66 -1.49
N SER A 508 28.57 33.40 -1.75
CA SER A 508 27.19 33.11 -2.16
C SER A 508 26.73 31.67 -1.88
N SER A 509 25.43 31.48 -1.75
CA SER A 509 24.78 30.17 -1.60
C SER A 509 23.46 30.12 -2.37
N LEU A 510 22.95 28.93 -2.69
CA LEU A 510 21.67 28.78 -3.41
C LEU A 510 20.47 29.19 -2.54
N ALA A 511 19.58 30.02 -3.08
CA ALA A 511 18.37 30.45 -2.39
C ALA A 511 17.24 29.44 -2.57
N TYR A 512 16.67 28.98 -1.47
CA TYR A 512 15.56 28.02 -1.44
C TYR A 512 14.75 28.18 -0.16
N THR A 513 13.51 27.70 -0.19
CA THR A 513 12.66 27.51 0.99
C THR A 513 12.33 26.04 1.11
N LEU A 514 12.74 25.42 2.21
CA LEU A 514 12.31 24.09 2.61
C LEU A 514 11.22 24.25 3.67
N SER A 515 10.04 23.74 3.39
CA SER A 515 8.93 23.68 4.35
C SER A 515 8.68 22.23 4.71
N VAL A 516 8.71 21.91 6.00
CA VAL A 516 8.52 20.55 6.52
C VAL A 516 7.65 20.57 7.78
N SER A 517 6.90 19.50 8.02
CA SER A 517 6.22 19.29 9.29
C SER A 517 7.16 18.58 10.27
N ALA A 518 7.62 19.29 11.31
CA ALA A 518 8.49 18.73 12.35
C ALA A 518 7.69 18.07 13.47
N PHE A 519 8.20 16.95 14.00
CA PHE A 519 7.69 16.32 15.21
C PHE A 519 8.32 16.95 16.46
N GLU A 520 7.53 17.31 17.47
CA GLU A 520 8.09 17.62 18.80
C GLU A 520 8.72 16.35 19.41
N SER A 521 10.04 16.37 19.57
CA SER A 521 10.79 15.37 20.35
C SER A 521 10.54 15.60 21.85
N GLY A 522 9.42 15.09 22.37
CA GLY A 522 9.16 15.25 23.80
C GLY A 522 7.90 14.63 24.40
N ALA A 523 6.92 14.20 23.60
CA ALA A 523 5.75 13.50 24.12
C ALA A 523 5.84 12.01 23.79
N GLY A 524 6.03 11.19 24.83
CA GLY A 524 6.09 9.74 24.71
C GLY A 524 5.00 9.20 23.79
N ALA A 525 5.40 8.37 22.83
CA ALA A 525 4.52 7.81 21.83
C ALA A 525 3.19 7.31 22.44
N PRO A 526 2.07 7.65 21.79
CA PRO A 526 1.08 6.63 21.54
C PRO A 526 0.94 6.51 20.03
N HIS A 527 1.50 5.42 19.51
CA HIS A 527 0.90 4.70 18.40
C HIS A 527 -0.60 4.55 18.69
N ARG A 528 -1.44 5.43 18.13
CA ARG A 528 -2.80 5.03 17.80
C ARG A 528 -2.77 4.57 16.37
N PRO A 529 -2.88 3.26 16.12
CA PRO A 529 -2.98 2.78 14.77
C PRO A 529 -4.22 3.40 14.11
N ILE A 530 -4.03 4.10 13.00
CA ILE A 530 -5.13 4.49 12.10
C ILE A 530 -5.82 3.22 11.55
N VAL A 531 -5.08 2.11 11.51
CA VAL A 531 -5.54 0.78 11.07
C VAL A 531 -5.48 -0.20 12.25
N PRO A 532 -6.55 -0.95 12.55
CA PRO A 532 -6.54 -1.94 13.63
C PRO A 532 -5.28 -2.80 13.60
N THR A 533 -4.50 -2.78 14.68
CA THR A 533 -3.24 -3.51 14.79
C THR A 533 -3.36 -4.58 15.86
N ILE A 534 -3.09 -5.83 15.48
CA ILE A 534 -3.10 -6.95 16.41
C ILE A 534 -1.74 -7.02 17.11
N ILE A 535 -1.75 -6.87 18.42
CA ILE A 535 -0.64 -7.23 19.31
C ILE A 535 -0.89 -8.66 19.79
N SER A 536 0.05 -9.54 19.48
CA SER A 536 0.05 -10.93 19.91
C SER A 536 1.37 -11.28 20.58
N PRO A 537 1.37 -12.07 21.67
CA PRO A 537 2.57 -12.68 22.23
C PRO A 537 2.94 -14.01 21.54
N ASP A 538 2.19 -14.43 20.52
CA ASP A 538 2.56 -15.58 19.68
C ASP A 538 3.75 -15.20 18.77
N THR A 539 4.59 -16.19 18.47
CA THR A 539 5.72 -16.02 17.58
C THR A 539 5.24 -15.87 16.12
N ASP A 540 6.06 -15.24 15.28
CA ASP A 540 5.79 -15.11 13.84
C ASP A 540 6.01 -16.46 13.09
N GLU A 541 6.36 -17.50 13.83
CA GLU A 541 6.68 -18.83 13.31
C GLU A 541 5.45 -19.72 13.18
N VAL A 542 5.53 -20.66 12.23
CA VAL A 542 4.52 -21.71 12.08
C VAL A 542 4.49 -22.57 13.34
N THR A 543 3.32 -22.65 13.97
CA THR A 543 3.12 -23.58 15.10
C THR A 543 2.65 -24.92 14.56
N GLN A 544 3.48 -25.96 14.71
CA GLN A 544 3.14 -27.32 14.32
C GLN A 544 2.65 -28.11 15.52
N SER A 545 1.51 -28.77 15.38
CA SER A 545 0.91 -29.61 16.42
C SER A 545 0.58 -30.99 15.87
N LEU A 546 1.04 -32.04 16.55
CA LEU A 546 0.61 -33.44 16.31
C LEU A 546 -0.72 -33.77 17.02
N SER A 547 -1.47 -32.74 17.40
CA SER A 547 -2.79 -32.81 18.03
C SER A 547 -3.74 -31.90 17.27
N LEU A 548 -4.98 -32.37 17.08
CA LEU A 548 -6.08 -31.56 16.53
C LEU A 548 -6.63 -30.55 17.53
N THR A 549 -6.15 -30.55 18.77
CA THR A 549 -6.44 -29.50 19.76
C THR A 549 -5.21 -28.65 19.99
N VAL A 550 -5.35 -27.34 19.79
CA VAL A 550 -4.26 -26.36 19.91
C VAL A 550 -4.65 -25.23 20.86
N ALA A 551 -3.67 -24.72 21.60
CA ALA A 551 -3.85 -23.54 22.43
C ALA A 551 -3.59 -22.28 21.60
N ILE A 552 -4.50 -21.31 21.70
CA ILE A 552 -4.39 -19.97 21.12
C ILE A 552 -4.15 -18.99 22.25
N ARG A 553 -3.08 -18.20 22.17
CA ARG A 553 -2.77 -17.21 23.20
C ARG A 553 -3.71 -16.01 23.07
N SER A 554 -3.85 -15.28 24.18
CA SER A 554 -4.61 -14.03 24.19
C SER A 554 -3.93 -12.98 23.32
N MET A 555 -4.71 -12.19 22.59
CA MET A 555 -4.24 -11.10 21.73
C MET A 555 -5.01 -9.82 22.03
N THR A 556 -4.49 -8.68 21.59
CA THR A 556 -5.17 -7.39 21.69
C THR A 556 -5.21 -6.72 20.32
N VAL A 557 -6.39 -6.24 19.90
CA VAL A 557 -6.51 -5.42 18.70
C VAL A 557 -6.59 -3.95 19.12
N MET A 558 -5.53 -3.20 18.84
CA MET A 558 -5.51 -1.76 19.02
C MET A 558 -6.32 -1.08 17.93
N ARG A 559 -7.35 -0.31 18.31
CA ARG A 559 -8.22 0.43 17.37
C ARG A 559 -8.51 1.84 17.92
N PRO A 560 -8.85 2.82 17.06
CA PRO A 560 -9.17 4.18 17.51
C PRO A 560 -10.33 4.25 18.52
N SER A 561 -11.29 3.35 18.42
CA SER A 561 -12.44 3.22 19.34
C SER A 561 -12.12 2.52 20.67
N GLY A 562 -10.84 2.25 20.96
CA GLY A 562 -10.37 1.58 22.18
C GLY A 562 -10.11 0.08 21.98
N ASN A 563 -9.16 -0.48 22.71
CA ASN A 563 -8.65 -1.82 22.49
C ASN A 563 -9.74 -2.91 22.57
N LEU A 564 -9.68 -3.88 21.66
CA LEU A 564 -10.46 -5.12 21.71
C LEU A 564 -9.58 -6.24 22.27
N SER A 565 -10.04 -6.91 23.34
CA SER A 565 -9.36 -8.07 23.90
C SER A 565 -9.84 -9.33 23.18
N ILE A 566 -8.90 -10.16 22.70
CA ILE A 566 -9.14 -11.52 22.21
C ILE A 566 -8.62 -12.47 23.29
N PRO A 567 -9.50 -13.20 24.01
CA PRO A 567 -9.07 -14.08 25.09
C PRO A 567 -8.31 -15.30 24.55
N GLY A 568 -7.33 -15.79 25.31
CA GLY A 568 -6.69 -17.06 25.02
C GLY A 568 -7.66 -18.23 25.24
N THR A 569 -7.60 -19.25 24.41
CA THR A 569 -8.51 -20.42 24.46
C THR A 569 -7.87 -21.65 23.81
N SER A 570 -8.52 -22.81 23.95
CA SER A 570 -8.18 -24.00 23.16
C SER A 570 -9.17 -24.18 22.02
N VAL A 571 -8.64 -24.51 20.85
CA VAL A 571 -9.42 -24.76 19.63
C VAL A 571 -9.23 -26.22 19.22
N THR A 572 -10.32 -26.91 18.91
CA THR A 572 -10.31 -28.29 18.40
C THR A 572 -10.76 -28.31 16.95
N PHE A 573 -9.99 -28.98 16.09
CA PHE A 573 -10.30 -29.21 14.69
C PHE A 573 -10.93 -30.58 14.48
N ASP A 574 -11.84 -30.67 13.53
CA ASP A 574 -12.39 -31.96 13.09
C ASP A 574 -11.29 -32.80 12.43
N PRO A 575 -11.30 -34.13 12.59
CA PRO A 575 -10.39 -35.01 11.86
C PRO A 575 -10.56 -34.88 10.35
N VAL A 576 -9.52 -35.23 9.60
CA VAL A 576 -9.59 -35.34 8.14
C VAL A 576 -10.33 -36.61 7.73
N VAL A 577 -10.90 -36.60 6.51
CA VAL A 577 -11.62 -37.75 5.96
C VAL A 577 -10.62 -38.85 5.59
N MET A 578 -10.94 -40.09 5.94
CA MET A 578 -10.17 -41.29 5.59
C MET A 578 -11.01 -42.21 4.71
N SER A 579 -10.42 -42.69 3.63
CA SER A 579 -11.01 -43.65 2.70
C SER A 579 -10.21 -44.95 2.66
N SER A 580 -10.89 -46.10 2.76
CA SER A 580 -10.27 -47.40 2.56
C SER A 580 -10.34 -47.80 1.09
N LEU A 581 -9.19 -48.05 0.46
CA LEU A 581 -9.04 -48.34 -0.95
C LEU A 581 -8.45 -49.74 -1.12
N SER A 582 -9.14 -50.61 -1.86
CA SER A 582 -8.74 -52.01 -2.01
C SER A 582 -8.27 -52.32 -3.43
N ASN A 583 -7.26 -53.19 -3.54
CA ASN A 583 -6.77 -53.78 -4.78
C ASN A 583 -6.50 -52.76 -5.91
N GLN A 584 -5.93 -51.61 -5.57
CA GLN A 584 -5.57 -50.58 -6.53
C GLN A 584 -4.37 -51.04 -7.36
N ALA A 585 -4.56 -51.25 -8.65
CA ALA A 585 -3.49 -51.65 -9.55
C ALA A 585 -2.46 -50.53 -9.74
N THR A 586 -1.19 -50.82 -9.47
CA THR A 586 -0.07 -49.89 -9.66
C THR A 586 1.20 -50.67 -10.00
N VAL A 587 2.34 -49.98 -10.06
CA VAL A 587 3.64 -50.56 -10.36
C VAL A 587 4.64 -50.23 -9.26
N LEU A 588 5.46 -51.22 -8.89
CA LEU A 588 6.69 -50.96 -8.16
C LEU A 588 7.76 -50.53 -9.15
N ALA A 589 8.03 -49.23 -9.20
CA ALA A 589 9.01 -48.66 -10.12
C ALA A 589 10.44 -48.92 -9.63
N ALA A 590 11.33 -49.33 -10.53
CA ALA A 590 12.76 -49.48 -10.28
C ALA A 590 13.45 -48.09 -10.21
N GLY A 591 14.36 -47.93 -9.24
CA GLY A 591 15.12 -46.69 -9.07
C GLY A 591 14.44 -45.65 -8.18
N SER A 592 14.61 -44.37 -8.51
CA SER A 592 14.09 -43.24 -7.74
C SER A 592 12.78 -42.73 -8.33
N LEU A 593 11.71 -42.77 -7.55
CA LEU A 593 10.40 -42.24 -7.91
C LEU A 593 10.21 -40.85 -7.27
N THR A 594 10.12 -39.83 -8.11
CA THR A 594 9.90 -38.45 -7.65
C THR A 594 8.42 -38.06 -7.61
N THR A 595 7.54 -38.82 -8.28
CA THR A 595 6.10 -38.51 -8.39
C THR A 595 5.23 -39.55 -7.69
N PRO A 596 3.99 -39.21 -7.26
CA PRO A 596 3.03 -40.18 -6.74
C PRO A 596 2.63 -41.20 -7.83
N ASN A 597 2.60 -42.50 -7.51
CA ASN A 597 2.20 -43.58 -8.44
C ASN A 597 0.97 -44.38 -7.99
N LEU A 598 0.38 -44.04 -6.84
CA LEU A 598 -0.87 -44.66 -6.40
C LEU A 598 -2.08 -44.09 -7.19
N PRO A 599 -3.01 -44.94 -7.70
CA PRO A 599 -4.10 -44.50 -8.57
C PRO A 599 -5.05 -43.48 -7.96
N SER A 600 -5.32 -43.58 -6.65
CA SER A 600 -6.24 -42.67 -5.96
C SER A 600 -5.67 -41.26 -5.77
N ARG A 601 -4.37 -41.06 -6.03
CA ARG A 601 -3.64 -39.79 -5.89
C ARG A 601 -3.61 -39.19 -4.47
N HIS A 602 -4.10 -39.91 -3.45
CA HIS A 602 -3.98 -39.46 -2.05
C HIS A 602 -2.53 -39.15 -1.73
N GLN A 603 -2.29 -37.92 -1.28
CA GLN A 603 -0.96 -37.50 -0.85
C GLN A 603 -0.56 -38.19 0.46
N TYR A 604 -1.49 -38.31 1.40
CA TYR A 604 -1.25 -38.94 2.70
C TYR A 604 -1.85 -40.35 2.74
N ILE A 605 -1.00 -41.33 3.10
CA ILE A 605 -1.36 -42.74 3.16
C ILE A 605 -1.14 -43.28 4.58
N GLY A 606 -2.06 -44.10 5.08
CA GLY A 606 -1.94 -44.81 6.36
C GLY A 606 -1.37 -46.21 6.19
N SER A 607 -2.09 -47.20 6.73
CA SER A 607 -1.76 -48.61 6.54
C SER A 607 -1.80 -48.98 5.06
N ILE A 608 -0.87 -49.84 4.62
CA ILE A 608 -0.82 -50.37 3.26
C ILE A 608 -0.44 -51.86 3.26
N GLU A 609 -1.05 -52.60 2.34
CA GLU A 609 -0.71 -53.95 1.94
C GLU A 609 -0.47 -53.96 0.42
N VAL A 610 0.61 -54.60 -0.03
CA VAL A 610 0.96 -54.70 -1.45
C VAL A 610 1.08 -56.18 -1.81
N VAL A 611 0.44 -56.60 -2.91
CA VAL A 611 0.37 -58.00 -3.32
C VAL A 611 0.83 -58.14 -4.77
N ASN A 612 1.58 -59.21 -5.07
CA ASN A 612 1.87 -59.58 -6.45
C ASN A 612 0.62 -60.21 -7.11
N PRO A 613 0.05 -59.62 -8.18
CA PRO A 613 -1.19 -60.10 -8.79
C PRO A 613 -1.07 -61.48 -9.42
N GLY A 614 0.13 -61.88 -9.86
CA GLY A 614 0.36 -63.17 -10.52
C GLY A 614 0.45 -64.34 -9.53
N SER A 615 0.99 -64.11 -8.33
CA SER A 615 1.21 -65.16 -7.33
C SER A 615 0.32 -65.06 -6.09
N GLY A 616 -0.36 -63.92 -5.87
CA GLY A 616 -1.13 -63.64 -4.66
C GLY A 616 -0.26 -63.43 -3.40
N VAL A 617 1.07 -63.36 -3.55
CA VAL A 617 1.99 -63.21 -2.43
C VAL A 617 1.99 -61.77 -1.92
N VAL A 618 1.78 -61.59 -0.61
CA VAL A 618 1.91 -60.32 0.09
C VAL A 618 3.39 -59.93 0.14
N LEU A 619 3.70 -58.74 -0.34
CA LEU A 619 5.03 -58.15 -0.34
C LEU A 619 5.28 -57.39 0.96
N VAL A 620 6.53 -57.42 1.40
CA VAL A 620 6.99 -56.82 2.68
C VAL A 620 7.70 -55.49 2.44
N GLU A 621 7.25 -54.43 3.12
CA GLU A 621 7.91 -53.12 3.16
C GLU A 621 9.33 -53.24 3.75
N GLY A 622 10.31 -52.52 3.19
CA GLY A 622 11.72 -52.60 3.58
C GLY A 622 12.49 -53.75 2.93
N THR A 623 11.80 -54.73 2.36
CA THR A 623 12.42 -55.85 1.62
C THR A 623 12.12 -55.77 0.12
N HIS A 624 10.86 -55.62 -0.25
CA HIS A 624 10.41 -55.63 -1.63
C HIS A 624 10.18 -54.21 -2.16
N TYR A 625 9.61 -53.36 -1.30
CA TYR A 625 9.28 -51.98 -1.62
C TYR A 625 9.50 -51.05 -0.43
N SER A 626 9.61 -49.75 -0.68
CA SER A 626 9.47 -48.68 0.31
C SER A 626 8.30 -47.78 -0.07
N ILE A 627 7.66 -47.16 0.93
CA ILE A 627 6.57 -46.21 0.71
C ILE A 627 6.93 -44.83 1.26
N ASP A 628 6.65 -43.80 0.48
CA ASP A 628 6.55 -42.43 0.98
C ASP A 628 5.09 -42.14 1.35
N ARG A 629 4.80 -42.20 2.65
CA ARG A 629 3.46 -42.02 3.21
C ARG A 629 2.93 -40.58 3.13
N ASN A 630 3.79 -39.62 2.81
CA ASN A 630 3.42 -38.20 2.70
C ASN A 630 3.34 -37.73 1.24
N ARG A 631 3.62 -38.62 0.29
CA ARG A 631 3.47 -38.36 -1.15
C ARG A 631 2.63 -39.39 -1.90
N GLY A 632 2.32 -40.55 -1.29
CA GLY A 632 1.59 -41.61 -1.99
C GLY A 632 2.42 -42.28 -3.09
N SER A 633 3.68 -42.55 -2.79
CA SER A 633 4.65 -43.17 -3.71
C SER A 633 5.12 -44.53 -3.21
N LEU A 634 5.11 -45.54 -4.08
CA LEU A 634 5.69 -46.87 -3.87
C LEU A 634 6.94 -47.04 -4.73
N LEU A 635 8.07 -47.39 -4.11
CA LEU A 635 9.34 -47.64 -4.78
C LEU A 635 9.76 -49.09 -4.63
N ARG A 636 10.33 -49.67 -5.68
CA ARG A 636 10.96 -50.99 -5.62
C ARG A 636 12.33 -50.88 -4.94
N LEU A 637 12.65 -51.80 -4.03
CA LEU A 637 13.96 -51.81 -3.36
C LEU A 637 15.01 -52.66 -4.09
N ASN A 638 14.60 -53.68 -4.85
CA ASN A 638 15.51 -54.68 -5.40
C ASN A 638 15.15 -55.06 -6.85
N GLY A 639 16.06 -54.87 -7.81
CA GLY A 639 15.92 -55.25 -9.23
C GLY A 639 15.86 -54.06 -10.19
N THR A 640 15.94 -54.32 -11.50
CA THR A 640 16.14 -53.30 -12.54
C THR A 640 14.92 -52.97 -13.40
N GLU A 641 13.82 -53.71 -13.24
CA GLU A 641 12.60 -53.52 -14.06
C GLU A 641 11.41 -53.13 -13.19
N ASP A 642 10.40 -52.48 -13.77
CA ASP A 642 9.13 -52.24 -13.10
C ASP A 642 8.29 -53.52 -13.09
N TYR A 643 7.47 -53.74 -12.06
CA TYR A 643 6.46 -54.81 -12.13
C TYR A 643 5.15 -54.44 -11.42
N ALA A 644 4.07 -55.01 -11.94
CA ALA A 644 2.71 -54.73 -11.49
C ALA A 644 2.43 -55.31 -10.11
N VAL A 645 1.71 -54.54 -9.29
CA VAL A 645 1.24 -54.90 -7.95
C VAL A 645 -0.19 -54.43 -7.72
N LEU A 646 -0.87 -55.04 -6.74
CA LEU A 646 -2.13 -54.55 -6.20
C LEU A 646 -1.87 -53.95 -4.81
N ALA A 647 -2.31 -52.73 -4.58
CA ALA A 647 -2.16 -52.03 -3.30
C ALA A 647 -3.51 -51.82 -2.62
N THR A 648 -3.64 -52.22 -1.35
CA THR A 648 -4.77 -51.94 -0.48
C THR A 648 -4.31 -51.02 0.65
N TYR A 649 -4.90 -49.84 0.78
CA TYR A 649 -4.43 -48.82 1.73
C TYR A 649 -5.51 -47.86 2.21
N GLN A 650 -5.20 -47.14 3.28
CA GLN A 650 -5.98 -46.01 3.77
C GLN A 650 -5.46 -44.70 3.14
N GLY A 651 -6.29 -43.99 2.40
CA GLY A 651 -6.02 -42.65 1.90
C GLY A 651 -6.62 -41.59 2.81
N TYR A 652 -5.88 -40.51 3.07
CA TYR A 652 -6.33 -39.38 3.88
C TYR A 652 -6.43 -38.12 3.05
N GLU A 653 -7.55 -37.43 3.20
CA GLU A 653 -7.71 -36.07 2.71
C GLU A 653 -6.99 -35.07 3.63
N HIS A 654 -6.87 -33.84 3.17
CA HIS A 654 -6.25 -32.71 3.89
C HIS A 654 -6.97 -31.43 3.49
N ARG A 655 -6.89 -30.39 4.34
CA ARG A 655 -7.59 -29.12 4.11
C ARG A 655 -6.94 -27.95 4.82
N TYR A 656 -7.39 -26.76 4.47
CA TYR A 656 -7.14 -25.56 5.25
C TYR A 656 -8.40 -25.13 5.98
N ASP A 657 -8.31 -25.00 7.30
CA ASP A 657 -9.30 -24.32 8.13
C ASP A 657 -8.81 -22.90 8.46
N LEU A 658 -9.65 -22.08 9.08
CA LEU A 658 -9.32 -20.71 9.48
C LEU A 658 -9.76 -20.44 10.92
N ILE A 659 -8.83 -20.01 11.77
CA ILE A 659 -9.18 -19.46 13.09
C ILE A 659 -9.48 -17.98 12.92
N VAL A 660 -10.64 -17.56 13.41
CA VAL A 660 -11.10 -16.17 13.35
C VAL A 660 -11.55 -15.67 14.71
N ALA A 661 -11.43 -14.36 14.94
CA ALA A 661 -12.04 -13.67 16.07
C ALA A 661 -13.19 -12.76 15.61
N ASP A 662 -14.22 -12.62 16.43
CA ASP A 662 -15.26 -11.62 16.23
C ASP A 662 -14.70 -10.20 16.36
N ALA A 663 -14.93 -9.34 15.35
CA ALA A 663 -14.36 -7.99 15.34
C ALA A 663 -14.97 -7.04 16.39
N THR A 664 -16.08 -7.44 17.03
CA THR A 664 -16.77 -6.67 18.08
C THR A 664 -16.50 -7.24 19.46
N THR A 665 -16.61 -8.57 19.63
CA THR A 665 -16.55 -9.24 20.93
C THR A 665 -15.21 -9.89 21.23
N GLY A 666 -14.37 -10.14 20.22
CA GLY A 666 -13.10 -10.85 20.35
C GLY A 666 -13.25 -12.38 20.48
N ALA A 667 -14.47 -12.92 20.43
CA ALA A 667 -14.71 -14.36 20.56
C ALA A 667 -14.10 -15.15 19.39
N ILE A 668 -13.37 -16.23 19.71
CA ILE A 668 -12.66 -17.07 18.73
C ILE A 668 -13.58 -18.19 18.22
N SER A 669 -13.51 -18.49 16.92
CA SER A 669 -14.19 -19.61 16.27
C SER A 669 -13.37 -20.17 15.10
N VAL A 670 -13.67 -21.40 14.67
CA VAL A 670 -13.07 -22.03 13.49
C VAL A 670 -14.04 -22.01 12.32
N VAL A 671 -13.54 -21.64 11.15
CA VAL A 671 -14.20 -21.84 9.86
C VAL A 671 -13.55 -23.03 9.19
N LYS A 672 -14.30 -24.13 9.07
CA LYS A 672 -13.82 -25.35 8.42
C LYS A 672 -13.78 -25.16 6.90
N GLY A 673 -12.68 -25.58 6.28
CA GLY A 673 -12.55 -25.59 4.81
C GLY A 673 -12.99 -26.91 4.19
N THR A 674 -12.74 -27.02 2.89
CA THR A 674 -13.08 -28.20 2.09
C THR A 674 -11.98 -29.24 2.15
N SER A 675 -12.32 -30.48 2.52
CA SER A 675 -11.40 -31.62 2.45
C SER A 675 -11.10 -32.01 1.02
N ARG A 676 -9.82 -32.28 0.72
CA ARG A 676 -9.34 -32.62 -0.63
C ARG A 676 -8.29 -33.72 -0.56
N ILE A 677 -8.22 -34.52 -1.62
CA ILE A 677 -7.19 -35.58 -1.78
C ILE A 677 -5.82 -34.97 -2.15
N ILE A 678 -5.86 -33.90 -2.95
CA ILE A 678 -4.76 -33.06 -3.44
C ILE A 678 -5.29 -31.63 -3.53
N ASP A 679 -4.45 -30.61 -3.67
CA ASP A 679 -4.85 -29.22 -3.98
C ASP A 679 -5.64 -28.37 -2.95
N PRO A 680 -5.65 -28.65 -1.63
CA PRO A 680 -6.50 -27.94 -0.67
C PRO A 680 -6.26 -26.43 -0.59
N GLU A 681 -5.09 -25.96 -1.04
CA GLU A 681 -4.74 -24.54 -1.11
C GLU A 681 -5.67 -23.71 -2.02
N ASN A 682 -6.35 -24.34 -2.98
CA ASN A 682 -7.29 -23.67 -3.88
C ASN A 682 -8.70 -23.54 -3.26
N TYR A 683 -8.97 -24.23 -2.15
CA TYR A 683 -10.29 -24.31 -1.51
C TYR A 683 -10.29 -23.79 -0.07
N ARG A 684 -9.43 -22.80 0.21
CA ARG A 684 -9.31 -22.20 1.54
C ARG A 684 -10.56 -21.39 1.88
N PRO A 685 -11.07 -21.47 3.12
CA PRO A 685 -12.18 -20.64 3.55
C PRO A 685 -11.76 -19.16 3.58
N GLN A 686 -12.67 -18.29 3.14
CA GLN A 686 -12.50 -16.84 3.24
C GLN A 686 -12.81 -16.37 4.66
N VAL A 687 -12.20 -15.26 5.08
CA VAL A 687 -12.53 -14.61 6.36
C VAL A 687 -13.99 -14.13 6.30
N PRO A 688 -14.89 -14.59 7.19
CA PRO A 688 -16.28 -14.14 7.18
C PRO A 688 -16.41 -12.65 7.49
N LEU A 689 -17.47 -12.02 6.99
CA LEU A 689 -17.77 -10.60 7.29
C LEU A 689 -17.90 -10.38 8.80
N GLY A 690 -17.34 -9.28 9.30
CA GLY A 690 -17.34 -8.94 10.73
C GLY A 690 -16.37 -9.78 11.58
N LYS A 691 -15.52 -10.61 10.95
CA LYS A 691 -14.48 -11.39 11.64
C LYS A 691 -13.07 -10.91 11.26
N ILE A 692 -12.10 -11.24 12.11
CA ILE A 692 -10.68 -10.99 11.91
C ILE A 692 -9.98 -12.35 11.76
N GLY A 693 -9.27 -12.56 10.65
CA GLY A 693 -8.49 -13.78 10.42
C GLY A 693 -7.23 -13.79 11.30
N LEU A 694 -7.05 -14.85 12.09
CA LEU A 694 -5.90 -15.01 12.99
C LEU A 694 -4.87 -15.98 12.41
N TYR A 695 -5.32 -17.19 12.06
CA TYR A 695 -4.46 -18.26 11.55
C TYR A 695 -5.12 -18.97 10.38
N SER A 696 -4.34 -19.19 9.31
CA SER A 696 -4.66 -20.26 8.36
C SER A 696 -4.13 -21.57 8.93
N CYS A 697 -4.93 -22.63 8.88
CA CYS A 697 -4.65 -23.87 9.62
C CYS A 697 -4.65 -25.05 8.66
N TYR A 698 -3.48 -25.61 8.35
CA TYR A 698 -3.37 -26.78 7.48
C TYR A 698 -3.61 -28.04 8.30
N VAL A 699 -4.78 -28.66 8.15
CA VAL A 699 -5.20 -29.87 8.85
C VAL A 699 -4.92 -31.08 7.97
N TRP A 700 -4.12 -32.02 8.49
CA TRP A 700 -3.64 -33.20 7.77
C TRP A 700 -3.69 -34.44 8.68
N ARG A 701 -3.26 -35.60 8.16
CA ARG A 701 -3.40 -36.92 8.82
C ARG A 701 -3.02 -36.92 10.30
N ASP A 702 -1.85 -36.36 10.63
CA ASP A 702 -1.29 -36.47 11.99
C ASP A 702 -1.47 -35.20 12.84
N GLY A 703 -2.07 -34.12 12.30
CA GLY A 703 -2.16 -32.88 13.06
C GLY A 703 -2.53 -31.63 12.27
N VAL A 704 -2.07 -30.48 12.78
CA VAL A 704 -2.35 -29.15 12.23
C VAL A 704 -1.13 -28.24 12.28
N ASP A 705 -0.89 -27.51 11.18
CA ASP A 705 0.07 -26.41 11.14
C ASP A 705 -0.67 -25.07 11.14
N LEU A 706 -0.30 -24.15 12.03
CA LEU A 706 -0.91 -22.82 12.16
C LEU A 706 0.03 -21.77 11.56
N MET A 707 -0.43 -21.07 10.52
CA MET A 707 0.28 -19.96 9.89
C MET A 707 -0.32 -18.61 10.37
N PRO A 708 0.47 -17.72 11.00
CA PRO A 708 -0.03 -16.51 11.66
C PRO A 708 -0.38 -15.37 10.68
N ILE A 709 -1.43 -15.54 9.87
CA ILE A 709 -1.83 -14.57 8.84
C ILE A 709 -2.13 -13.16 9.36
N HIS A 710 -2.49 -13.01 10.65
CA HIS A 710 -2.73 -11.71 11.28
C HIS A 710 -1.50 -10.80 11.31
N ARG A 711 -0.29 -11.36 11.22
CA ARG A 711 0.98 -10.63 11.19
C ARG A 711 1.36 -10.17 9.78
N PHE A 712 0.61 -10.60 8.75
CA PHE A 712 0.90 -10.35 7.34
C PHE A 712 -0.26 -9.70 6.58
N PRO A 713 -0.79 -8.56 7.05
CA PRO A 713 -1.77 -7.81 6.27
C PRO A 713 -1.19 -7.49 4.88
N ARG A 714 -1.92 -7.88 3.83
CA ARG A 714 -1.50 -7.75 2.42
C ARG A 714 -0.18 -8.47 2.09
N GLN A 715 0.10 -9.61 2.71
CA GLN A 715 1.28 -10.45 2.44
C GLN A 715 2.62 -9.82 2.88
N VAL A 716 2.61 -8.76 3.69
CA VAL A 716 3.84 -8.11 4.20
C VAL A 716 3.84 -8.19 5.71
N HIS A 717 4.93 -8.69 6.29
CA HIS A 717 5.11 -8.76 7.74
C HIS A 717 5.03 -7.37 8.36
N LEU A 718 4.25 -7.21 9.43
CA LEU A 718 4.05 -5.92 10.11
C LEU A 718 5.38 -5.20 10.42
N ASP A 719 6.33 -5.93 10.96
CA ASP A 719 7.63 -5.39 11.41
C ASP A 719 8.63 -5.12 10.26
N ARG A 720 8.37 -5.63 9.05
CA ARG A 720 9.28 -5.48 7.89
C ARG A 720 8.74 -4.59 6.79
N ARG A 721 7.66 -3.84 7.06
CA ARG A 721 7.04 -2.95 6.08
C ARG A 721 8.00 -1.88 5.54
N ALA A 722 8.89 -1.36 6.38
CA ALA A 722 9.88 -0.37 5.96
C ALA A 722 10.88 -0.97 4.96
N GLU A 723 11.46 -2.13 5.26
CA GLU A 723 12.39 -2.84 4.37
C GLU A 723 11.73 -3.25 3.05
N HIS A 724 10.49 -3.75 3.11
CA HIS A 724 9.70 -4.07 1.91
C HIS A 724 9.47 -2.82 1.05
N GLN A 725 9.14 -1.69 1.67
CA GLN A 725 8.93 -0.43 0.96
C GLN A 725 10.22 0.09 0.31
N GLU A 726 11.35 0.03 1.00
CA GLU A 726 12.67 0.40 0.46
C GLU A 726 13.03 -0.45 -0.76
N THR A 727 12.80 -1.76 -0.68
CA THR A 727 13.02 -2.69 -1.79
C THR A 727 12.08 -2.39 -2.97
N LEU A 728 10.81 -2.08 -2.70
CA LEU A 728 9.82 -1.69 -3.70
C LEU A 728 10.25 -0.41 -4.44
N GLU A 729 10.75 0.59 -3.71
CA GLU A 729 11.24 1.85 -4.26
C GLU A 729 12.49 1.66 -5.10
N TYR A 730 13.49 0.90 -4.61
CA TYR A 730 14.67 0.54 -5.40
C TYR A 730 14.27 -0.11 -6.73
N ASN A 731 13.40 -1.12 -6.68
CA ASN A 731 12.94 -1.81 -7.87
C ASN A 731 12.19 -0.89 -8.84
N ARG A 732 11.35 0.02 -8.32
CA ARG A 732 10.63 1.00 -9.16
C ARG A 732 11.58 1.99 -9.83
N ARG A 733 12.67 2.41 -9.16
CA ARG A 733 13.72 3.24 -9.77
C ARG A 733 14.40 2.50 -10.93
N VAL A 734 14.76 1.23 -10.74
CA VAL A 734 15.36 0.41 -11.80
C VAL A 734 14.39 0.17 -12.96
N LEU A 735 13.11 -0.07 -12.66
CA LEU A 735 12.06 -0.33 -13.64
C LEU A 735 11.47 0.94 -14.28
N ALA A 736 11.94 2.13 -13.89
CA ALA A 736 11.43 3.41 -14.38
C ALA A 736 11.38 3.53 -15.92
N PRO A 737 12.36 3.01 -16.71
CA PRO A 737 12.26 3.04 -18.16
C PRO A 737 11.05 2.26 -18.71
N VAL A 738 10.71 1.11 -18.12
CA VAL A 738 9.56 0.29 -18.52
C VAL A 738 8.26 0.98 -18.12
N HIS A 739 8.19 1.52 -16.91
CA HIS A 739 7.06 2.33 -16.42
C HIS A 739 6.79 3.54 -17.32
N ALA A 740 7.84 4.25 -17.72
CA ALA A 740 7.71 5.41 -18.58
C ALA A 740 7.15 5.05 -19.97
N ARG A 741 7.48 3.87 -20.51
CA ARG A 741 6.85 3.34 -21.73
C ARG A 741 5.38 3.01 -21.48
N ALA A 742 5.09 2.33 -20.37
CA ALA A 742 3.73 1.92 -20.01
C ALA A 742 2.78 3.12 -19.93
N ILE A 743 3.19 4.17 -19.23
CA ILE A 743 2.44 5.43 -19.06
C ILE A 743 2.24 6.16 -20.39
N ARG A 744 3.22 6.10 -21.30
CA ARG A 744 3.11 6.69 -22.64
C ARG A 744 2.27 5.86 -23.61
N GLN A 745 1.83 4.66 -23.20
CA GLN A 745 1.13 3.72 -24.06
C GLN A 745 1.99 3.24 -25.24
N ASP A 746 3.32 3.29 -25.09
CA ASP A 746 4.25 2.76 -26.07
C ASP A 746 4.19 1.21 -26.03
N PRO A 747 4.28 0.51 -27.17
CA PRO A 747 4.39 -0.95 -27.16
C PRO A 747 5.58 -1.45 -26.32
N ILE A 748 5.34 -2.52 -25.56
CA ILE A 748 6.34 -3.15 -24.69
C ILE A 748 6.53 -4.62 -25.08
N ILE A 749 7.75 -5.00 -25.43
CA ILE A 749 8.16 -6.40 -25.55
C ILE A 749 8.81 -6.83 -24.22
N MET A 750 8.30 -7.91 -23.63
CA MET A 750 8.80 -8.53 -22.40
C MET A 750 9.22 -9.98 -22.69
N VAL A 751 10.35 -10.42 -22.12
CA VAL A 751 10.81 -11.81 -22.19
C VAL A 751 10.79 -12.45 -20.80
N GLY A 752 10.23 -13.66 -20.70
CA GLY A 752 10.41 -14.54 -19.55
C GLY A 752 11.54 -15.53 -19.82
N TYR A 753 12.65 -15.44 -19.09
CA TYR A 753 13.83 -16.28 -19.30
C TYR A 753 14.15 -17.09 -18.04
N GLY A 754 14.07 -18.42 -18.12
CA GLY A 754 14.26 -19.25 -16.93
C GLY A 754 14.04 -20.74 -17.15
N ASP A 755 13.68 -21.43 -16.07
CA ASP A 755 13.57 -22.88 -16.01
C ASP A 755 12.13 -23.41 -16.27
N SER A 756 11.80 -24.58 -15.72
CA SER A 756 10.47 -25.21 -15.78
C SER A 756 9.35 -24.34 -15.23
N ILE A 757 9.61 -23.51 -14.21
CA ILE A 757 8.58 -22.69 -13.57
C ILE A 757 8.20 -21.52 -14.48
N THR A 758 9.17 -20.93 -15.18
CA THR A 758 8.93 -19.92 -16.23
C THR A 758 8.24 -20.54 -17.45
N SER A 759 8.64 -21.76 -17.81
CA SER A 759 8.13 -22.44 -19.00
C SER A 759 6.69 -22.94 -18.86
N ILE A 760 6.32 -23.39 -17.65
CA ILE A 760 5.03 -24.04 -17.36
C ILE A 760 4.79 -25.17 -18.39
N THR A 761 5.81 -26.04 -18.54
CA THR A 761 5.82 -27.07 -19.59
C THR A 761 4.90 -28.22 -19.26
N GLY A 762 3.88 -28.43 -20.10
CA GLY A 762 2.90 -29.50 -19.95
C GLY A 762 3.22 -30.76 -20.77
N GLY A 763 4.44 -31.29 -20.64
CA GLY A 763 4.95 -32.44 -21.40
C GLY A 763 5.74 -32.04 -22.66
N GLY A 764 6.57 -32.96 -23.17
CA GLY A 764 7.50 -32.71 -24.29
C GLY A 764 8.68 -31.79 -23.91
N THR A 765 9.55 -31.53 -24.89
CA THR A 765 10.68 -30.59 -24.75
C THR A 765 10.36 -29.33 -25.56
N PRO A 766 10.20 -28.14 -24.92
CA PRO A 766 10.00 -26.90 -25.64
C PRO A 766 11.13 -26.61 -26.63
N ASP A 767 10.82 -25.92 -27.73
CA ASP A 767 11.87 -25.34 -28.58
C ASP A 767 12.69 -24.38 -27.72
N GLN A 768 13.99 -24.64 -27.65
CA GLN A 768 14.90 -23.92 -26.76
C GLN A 768 15.40 -22.62 -27.37
N LEU A 769 15.20 -22.42 -28.68
CA LEU A 769 15.76 -21.31 -29.44
C LEU A 769 14.71 -20.26 -29.84
N SER A 770 13.42 -20.62 -29.81
CA SER A 770 12.30 -19.73 -30.16
C SER A 770 11.38 -19.49 -28.96
N PRO A 771 10.76 -18.29 -28.84
CA PRO A 771 9.79 -18.02 -27.79
C PRO A 771 8.48 -18.77 -28.02
N GLY A 772 7.77 -19.03 -26.92
CA GLY A 772 6.43 -19.62 -26.97
C GLY A 772 6.44 -21.04 -27.53
N GLY A 773 5.51 -21.32 -28.45
CA GLY A 773 5.38 -22.64 -29.08
C GLY A 773 4.54 -23.62 -28.28
N ILE A 774 4.30 -24.78 -28.88
CA ILE A 774 3.22 -25.67 -28.45
C ILE A 774 3.41 -26.27 -27.06
N PHE A 775 4.56 -26.18 -26.39
CA PHE A 775 4.83 -26.86 -25.12
C PHE A 775 4.86 -25.93 -23.89
N ARG A 776 4.78 -24.61 -24.07
CA ARG A 776 4.80 -23.63 -22.97
C ARG A 776 3.40 -23.24 -22.54
N ASP A 777 3.27 -22.73 -21.31
CA ASP A 777 2.02 -22.20 -20.76
C ASP A 777 0.84 -23.21 -20.84
N ARG A 778 1.14 -24.50 -20.66
CA ARG A 778 0.16 -25.58 -20.89
C ARG A 778 -0.62 -25.97 -19.65
N VAL A 779 -1.93 -26.11 -19.76
CA VAL A 779 -2.83 -26.59 -18.69
C VAL A 779 -2.39 -27.97 -18.16
N SER A 780 -1.81 -28.83 -19.01
CA SER A 780 -1.28 -30.14 -18.59
C SER A 780 -0.12 -30.08 -17.60
N PHE A 781 0.49 -28.89 -17.38
CA PHE A 781 1.37 -28.66 -16.24
C PHE A 781 0.66 -28.99 -14.91
N PHE A 782 -0.64 -28.74 -14.80
CA PHE A 782 -1.45 -29.07 -13.62
C PHE A 782 -2.20 -30.42 -13.75
N ALA A 783 -1.82 -31.33 -14.65
CA ALA A 783 -2.57 -32.57 -14.92
C ALA A 783 -2.80 -33.51 -13.70
N ARG A 784 -2.06 -33.29 -12.60
CA ARG A 784 -2.31 -33.97 -11.33
C ARG A 784 -3.62 -33.54 -10.69
N PHE A 785 -4.02 -32.27 -10.85
CA PHE A 785 -5.18 -31.68 -10.22
C PHE A 785 -6.50 -32.25 -10.78
N PRO A 786 -7.55 -32.31 -9.96
CA PRO A 786 -8.88 -32.76 -10.37
C PRO A 786 -9.54 -31.74 -11.33
N ALA A 787 -10.57 -32.22 -12.04
CA ALA A 787 -11.23 -31.47 -13.11
C ALA A 787 -11.81 -30.13 -12.64
N ASP A 788 -12.41 -30.09 -11.44
CA ASP A 788 -13.00 -28.88 -10.87
C ASP A 788 -11.96 -27.76 -10.66
N THR A 789 -10.75 -28.10 -10.23
CA THR A 789 -9.64 -27.12 -10.11
C THR A 789 -9.10 -26.71 -11.47
N LEU A 790 -9.01 -27.63 -12.43
CA LEU A 790 -8.56 -27.33 -13.79
C LEU A 790 -9.55 -26.42 -14.55
N GLU A 791 -10.83 -26.47 -14.21
CA GLU A 791 -11.87 -25.59 -14.75
C GLU A 791 -11.73 -24.13 -14.27
N MET A 792 -11.02 -23.88 -13.16
CA MET A 792 -10.75 -22.53 -12.66
C MET A 792 -9.70 -21.77 -13.47
N ILE A 793 -8.96 -22.47 -14.33
CA ILE A 793 -7.85 -21.90 -15.10
C ILE A 793 -8.39 -21.23 -16.37
N GLU A 794 -8.13 -19.93 -16.51
CA GLU A 794 -8.42 -19.19 -17.73
C GLU A 794 -7.58 -19.73 -18.91
N LYS A 795 -8.24 -19.94 -20.06
CA LYS A 795 -7.64 -20.54 -21.26
C LYS A 795 -7.60 -19.53 -22.39
N PHE A 796 -6.54 -19.58 -23.22
CA PHE A 796 -6.35 -18.64 -24.31
C PHE A 796 -5.86 -19.29 -25.62
N ASP A 797 -6.03 -18.57 -26.73
CA ASP A 797 -5.52 -18.94 -28.05
C ASP A 797 -4.05 -18.50 -28.17
N ILE A 798 -3.18 -19.36 -28.72
CA ILE A 798 -1.84 -18.90 -29.11
C ILE A 798 -1.97 -18.08 -30.39
N ASP A 799 -1.21 -16.99 -30.50
CA ASP A 799 -1.18 -16.17 -31.72
C ASP A 799 -0.99 -17.03 -32.99
N GLY A 800 -1.96 -16.94 -33.90
CA GLY A 800 -1.99 -17.68 -35.16
C GLY A 800 -2.40 -19.16 -35.05
N MET A 801 -2.71 -19.66 -33.86
CA MET A 801 -3.25 -21.00 -33.63
C MET A 801 -4.45 -20.92 -32.68
N PRO A 802 -5.69 -20.98 -33.20
CA PRO A 802 -6.88 -21.14 -32.37
C PRO A 802 -6.65 -22.27 -31.37
N ASN A 803 -7.20 -22.18 -30.16
CA ASN A 803 -7.09 -23.20 -29.13
C ASN A 803 -8.39 -24.02 -29.03
N PRO A 804 -8.74 -24.83 -30.06
CA PRO A 804 -9.96 -25.61 -30.07
C PRO A 804 -10.01 -26.67 -28.95
N ALA A 805 -8.88 -26.93 -28.28
CA ALA A 805 -8.74 -27.94 -27.23
C ALA A 805 -8.50 -27.35 -25.82
N GLY A 806 -8.48 -26.04 -25.64
CA GLY A 806 -8.32 -25.43 -24.30
C GLY A 806 -6.99 -25.74 -23.60
N LEU A 807 -5.89 -25.83 -24.34
CA LEU A 807 -4.59 -26.36 -23.89
C LEU A 807 -3.69 -25.34 -23.20
N TYR A 808 -3.90 -24.04 -23.40
CA TYR A 808 -2.99 -22.97 -22.95
C TYR A 808 -3.65 -22.05 -21.92
N MET A 809 -2.86 -21.49 -21.00
CA MET A 809 -3.34 -20.66 -19.88
C MET A 809 -2.46 -19.43 -19.55
N HIS A 810 -3.09 -18.33 -19.14
CA HIS A 810 -2.40 -17.15 -18.64
C HIS A 810 -2.02 -17.31 -17.16
N CYS A 811 -1.16 -18.28 -16.85
CA CYS A 811 -0.75 -18.60 -15.48
C CYS A 811 0.74 -18.30 -15.26
N GLY A 812 1.12 -17.89 -14.05
CA GLY A 812 2.51 -17.58 -13.69
C GLY A 812 2.83 -16.10 -13.72
N TRP A 813 3.88 -15.70 -12.99
CA TRP A 813 4.15 -14.30 -12.67
C TRP A 813 4.38 -13.40 -13.88
N ASN A 814 4.88 -13.92 -15.00
CA ASN A 814 5.05 -13.14 -16.23
C ASN A 814 3.73 -12.62 -16.78
N TRP A 815 2.67 -13.45 -16.79
CA TRP A 815 1.34 -13.03 -17.24
C TRP A 815 0.73 -11.96 -16.32
N TYR A 816 1.02 -12.02 -15.02
CA TYR A 816 0.60 -10.99 -14.07
C TYR A 816 1.33 -9.66 -14.26
N ILE A 817 2.63 -9.70 -14.59
CA ILE A 817 3.39 -8.50 -14.98
C ILE A 817 2.81 -7.90 -16.26
N LYS A 818 2.57 -8.72 -17.28
CA LYS A 818 1.93 -8.30 -18.54
C LYS A 818 0.61 -7.58 -18.26
N ALA A 819 -0.30 -8.24 -17.53
CA ALA A 819 -1.60 -7.66 -17.19
C ALA A 819 -1.47 -6.35 -16.42
N ALA A 820 -0.51 -6.23 -15.49
CA ALA A 820 -0.30 -4.98 -14.74
C ALA A 820 0.20 -3.83 -15.64
N LEU A 821 1.09 -4.08 -16.59
CA LEU A 821 1.56 -3.09 -17.56
C LEU A 821 0.45 -2.66 -18.53
N GLU A 822 -0.43 -3.58 -18.93
CA GLU A 822 -1.56 -3.30 -19.81
C GLU A 822 -2.63 -2.43 -19.16
N MET A 823 -2.67 -2.34 -17.82
CA MET A 823 -3.59 -1.42 -17.12
C MET A 823 -3.35 0.06 -17.47
N TYR A 824 -2.16 0.43 -17.95
CA TYR A 824 -1.87 1.78 -18.42
C TYR A 824 -2.35 2.05 -19.86
N GLY A 825 -2.85 1.01 -20.56
CA GLY A 825 -3.28 1.08 -21.95
C GLY A 825 -2.18 0.78 -22.98
N SER A 826 -1.01 0.31 -22.54
CA SER A 826 0.04 -0.16 -23.46
C SER A 826 -0.28 -1.53 -24.04
N ASP A 827 0.14 -1.77 -25.28
CA ASP A 827 0.18 -3.11 -25.87
C ASP A 827 1.46 -3.85 -25.43
N VAL A 828 1.30 -5.03 -24.81
CA VAL A 828 2.42 -5.78 -24.23
C VAL A 828 2.56 -7.15 -24.89
N THR A 829 3.64 -7.34 -25.65
CA THR A 829 4.04 -8.63 -26.21
C THR A 829 4.87 -9.42 -25.19
N TYR A 830 4.43 -10.63 -24.84
CA TYR A 830 5.17 -11.54 -23.95
C TYR A 830 5.80 -12.70 -24.72
N LEU A 831 7.12 -12.85 -24.59
CA LEU A 831 7.94 -13.89 -25.22
C LEU A 831 8.43 -14.88 -24.15
N ASN A 832 7.83 -16.07 -24.08
CA ASN A 832 8.23 -17.09 -23.10
C ASN A 832 9.41 -17.94 -23.61
N PHE A 833 10.60 -17.80 -23.00
CA PHE A 833 11.81 -18.58 -23.26
C PHE A 833 12.18 -19.53 -22.10
N GLY A 834 11.20 -19.89 -21.27
CA GLY A 834 11.38 -20.91 -20.23
C GLY A 834 11.76 -22.27 -20.82
N VAL A 835 12.65 -23.02 -20.16
CA VAL A 835 12.98 -24.40 -20.55
C VAL A 835 13.12 -25.27 -19.31
N GLY A 836 12.30 -26.33 -19.23
CA GLY A 836 12.30 -27.25 -18.10
C GLY A 836 13.66 -27.92 -17.86
N GLY A 837 14.03 -28.08 -16.58
CA GLY A 837 15.28 -28.73 -16.17
C GLY A 837 16.57 -27.95 -16.44
N SER A 838 16.48 -26.75 -17.01
CA SER A 838 17.67 -25.94 -17.31
C SER A 838 18.19 -25.14 -16.10
N THR A 839 19.48 -24.85 -16.12
CA THR A 839 20.20 -24.01 -15.13
C THR A 839 20.69 -22.71 -15.79
N SER A 840 21.31 -21.81 -15.04
CA SER A 840 21.96 -20.60 -15.57
C SER A 840 23.27 -20.88 -16.34
N ALA A 841 23.78 -22.12 -16.35
CA ALA A 841 25.13 -22.42 -16.80
C ALA A 841 25.40 -22.19 -18.30
N ASN A 842 26.68 -22.02 -18.64
CA ASN A 842 27.15 -22.09 -20.03
C ASN A 842 27.53 -23.54 -20.38
N SER A 843 26.51 -24.39 -20.55
CA SER A 843 26.70 -25.81 -20.85
C SER A 843 25.45 -26.41 -21.49
N ILE A 844 25.56 -27.67 -21.90
CA ILE A 844 24.43 -28.48 -22.36
C ILE A 844 24.22 -29.60 -21.35
N THR A 845 22.98 -29.77 -20.87
CA THR A 845 22.56 -30.88 -20.00
C THR A 845 21.65 -31.82 -20.80
N GLY A 846 22.16 -33.00 -21.14
CA GLY A 846 21.47 -33.89 -22.08
C GLY A 846 21.37 -33.23 -23.46
N SER A 847 20.15 -32.96 -23.92
CA SER A 847 19.86 -32.18 -25.14
C SER A 847 19.45 -30.72 -24.85
N THR A 848 19.59 -30.26 -23.61
CA THR A 848 19.11 -28.94 -23.16
C THR A 848 20.25 -27.93 -23.05
N TYR A 849 20.20 -26.84 -23.81
CA TYR A 849 21.04 -25.66 -23.69
C TYR A 849 20.66 -24.87 -22.41
N ASN A 850 21.64 -24.67 -21.52
CA ASN A 850 21.44 -23.89 -20.30
C ASN A 850 21.48 -22.38 -20.57
N GLY A 851 21.10 -21.58 -19.57
CA GLY A 851 20.76 -20.15 -19.72
C GLY A 851 21.89 -19.23 -20.19
N LEU A 852 23.16 -19.59 -20.00
CA LEU A 852 24.28 -18.79 -20.51
C LEU A 852 24.85 -19.36 -21.81
N HIS A 853 24.31 -20.47 -22.31
CA HIS A 853 24.77 -21.05 -23.58
C HIS A 853 24.43 -20.11 -24.75
N PRO A 854 25.40 -19.74 -25.61
CA PRO A 854 25.19 -18.75 -26.67
C PRO A 854 24.02 -19.06 -27.61
N ASP A 855 23.85 -20.32 -28.01
CA ASP A 855 22.74 -20.71 -28.89
C ASP A 855 21.37 -20.40 -28.29
N ARG A 856 21.24 -20.41 -26.96
CA ARG A 856 19.99 -20.11 -26.26
C ARG A 856 19.86 -18.63 -25.87
N LEU A 857 20.95 -18.00 -25.44
CA LEU A 857 20.93 -16.61 -24.98
C LEU A 857 20.87 -15.62 -26.16
N ASN A 858 21.62 -15.85 -27.25
CA ASN A 858 21.68 -14.93 -28.38
C ASN A 858 20.30 -14.66 -29.02
N PRO A 859 19.43 -15.67 -29.25
CA PRO A 859 18.07 -15.42 -29.72
C PRO A 859 17.26 -14.52 -28.79
N VAL A 860 17.43 -14.64 -27.47
CA VAL A 860 16.77 -13.77 -26.49
C VAL A 860 17.27 -12.34 -26.63
N LEU A 861 18.58 -12.13 -26.68
CA LEU A 861 19.19 -10.81 -26.85
C LEU A 861 18.78 -10.12 -28.15
N ALA A 862 18.53 -10.90 -29.22
CA ALA A 862 18.11 -10.40 -30.52
C ALA A 862 16.63 -9.98 -30.60
N THR A 863 15.82 -10.22 -29.56
CA THR A 863 14.38 -9.89 -29.58
C THR A 863 14.07 -8.40 -29.58
N GLY A 864 15.00 -7.55 -29.15
CA GLY A 864 14.74 -6.12 -28.90
C GLY A 864 13.80 -5.87 -27.72
N ALA A 865 13.70 -6.82 -26.77
CA ALA A 865 12.86 -6.67 -25.59
C ALA A 865 13.25 -5.46 -24.74
N HIS A 866 12.28 -4.90 -24.02
CA HIS A 866 12.51 -3.81 -23.06
C HIS A 866 12.67 -4.32 -21.62
N LEU A 867 12.05 -5.47 -21.31
CA LEU A 867 12.08 -6.09 -20.00
C LEU A 867 12.44 -7.58 -20.13
N MET A 868 13.45 -8.03 -19.38
CA MET A 868 13.73 -9.44 -19.13
C MET A 868 13.34 -9.79 -17.69
N VAL A 869 12.48 -10.79 -17.52
CA VAL A 869 12.22 -11.44 -16.24
C VAL A 869 13.08 -12.70 -16.17
N LEU A 870 14.14 -12.64 -15.35
CA LEU A 870 15.14 -13.69 -15.19
C LEU A 870 14.80 -14.55 -13.96
N ALA A 871 14.53 -15.83 -14.19
CA ALA A 871 14.11 -16.76 -13.14
C ALA A 871 14.81 -18.12 -13.29
N PHE A 872 16.11 -18.15 -13.01
CA PHE A 872 16.86 -19.36 -12.73
C PHE A 872 17.11 -19.45 -11.22
N GLY A 873 17.00 -20.66 -10.66
CA GLY A 873 17.32 -20.89 -9.26
C GLY A 873 16.86 -22.25 -8.75
N MET A 874 15.71 -22.74 -9.23
CA MET A 874 15.17 -23.99 -8.71
C MET A 874 16.04 -25.22 -9.05
N ASN A 875 16.72 -25.17 -10.20
CA ASN A 875 17.69 -26.20 -10.60
C ASN A 875 19.14 -25.88 -10.15
N GLU A 876 19.34 -24.80 -9.40
CA GLU A 876 20.65 -24.30 -8.99
C GLU A 876 20.91 -24.41 -7.48
N LEU A 877 20.09 -25.20 -6.76
CA LEU A 877 20.14 -25.28 -5.30
C LEU A 877 21.58 -25.59 -4.81
N SER A 878 22.17 -24.63 -4.09
CA SER A 878 23.57 -24.65 -3.61
C SER A 878 24.69 -24.62 -4.66
N ALA A 879 24.40 -24.35 -5.94
CA ALA A 879 25.42 -24.28 -6.97
C ALA A 879 26.35 -23.07 -6.75
N THR A 880 27.66 -23.29 -6.72
CA THR A 880 28.67 -22.24 -6.53
C THR A 880 28.80 -21.30 -7.73
N THR A 881 28.21 -21.65 -8.87
CA THR A 881 28.33 -20.92 -10.14
C THR A 881 27.17 -19.97 -10.42
N THR A 882 26.08 -20.04 -9.64
CA THR A 882 24.85 -19.26 -9.88
C THR A 882 25.09 -17.78 -10.01
N TYR A 883 25.76 -17.17 -9.02
CA TYR A 883 26.07 -15.74 -9.04
C TYR A 883 26.81 -15.32 -10.32
N ALA A 884 27.92 -16.00 -10.64
CA ALA A 884 28.75 -15.63 -11.79
C ALA A 884 28.00 -15.76 -13.12
N ASN A 885 27.20 -16.82 -13.27
CA ASN A 885 26.41 -17.05 -14.48
C ASN A 885 25.30 -16.00 -14.64
N VAL A 886 24.54 -15.75 -13.57
CA VAL A 886 23.42 -14.81 -13.56
C VAL A 886 23.89 -13.39 -13.82
N VAL A 887 25.00 -12.95 -13.19
CA VAL A 887 25.64 -11.66 -13.48
C VAL A 887 25.99 -11.54 -14.97
N ASN A 888 26.48 -12.61 -15.59
CA ASN A 888 26.85 -12.59 -17.00
C ASN A 888 25.62 -12.47 -17.93
N ILE A 889 24.55 -13.22 -17.65
CA ILE A 889 23.28 -13.12 -18.38
C ILE A 889 22.72 -11.69 -18.27
N ILE A 890 22.67 -11.13 -17.05
CA ILE A 890 22.17 -9.77 -16.80
C ILE A 890 22.95 -8.74 -17.60
N LYS A 891 24.29 -8.78 -17.54
CA LYS A 891 25.14 -7.80 -18.26
C LYS A 891 24.95 -7.87 -19.77
N GLN A 892 24.79 -9.07 -20.34
CA GLN A 892 24.51 -9.22 -21.76
C GLN A 892 23.11 -8.70 -22.13
N ALA A 893 22.09 -8.93 -21.30
CA ALA A 893 20.75 -8.39 -21.50
C ALA A 893 20.71 -6.86 -21.41
N GLN A 894 21.38 -6.27 -20.41
CA GLN A 894 21.52 -4.81 -20.28
C GLN A 894 22.26 -4.20 -21.48
N ALA A 895 23.32 -4.85 -21.97
CA ALA A 895 24.03 -4.43 -23.17
C ALA A 895 23.14 -4.49 -24.44
N ALA A 896 22.15 -5.37 -24.48
CA ALA A 896 21.13 -5.43 -25.52
C ALA A 896 19.97 -4.42 -25.32
N GLY A 897 20.02 -3.58 -24.27
CA GLY A 897 19.04 -2.53 -23.99
C GLY A 897 17.87 -2.94 -23.10
N MET A 898 17.93 -4.12 -22.47
CA MET A 898 16.87 -4.62 -21.58
C MET A 898 17.04 -4.13 -20.15
N VAL A 899 15.94 -3.76 -19.51
CA VAL A 899 15.86 -3.71 -18.04
C VAL A 899 15.64 -5.13 -17.52
N VAL A 900 16.34 -5.53 -16.45
CA VAL A 900 16.26 -6.89 -15.91
C VAL A 900 15.58 -6.90 -14.55
N LEU A 901 14.64 -7.83 -14.38
CA LEU A 901 13.99 -8.19 -13.13
C LEU A 901 14.35 -9.64 -12.78
N VAL A 902 15.05 -9.84 -11.66
CA VAL A 902 15.37 -11.17 -11.14
C VAL A 902 14.27 -11.63 -10.19
N VAL A 903 13.76 -12.86 -10.38
CA VAL A 903 12.79 -13.47 -9.46
C VAL A 903 13.43 -14.70 -8.83
N THR A 904 13.59 -14.69 -7.50
CA THR A 904 14.19 -15.82 -6.77
C THR A 904 13.26 -17.05 -6.79
N PRO A 905 13.76 -18.30 -6.65
CA PRO A 905 12.93 -19.48 -6.74
C PRO A 905 11.95 -19.61 -5.56
N PRO A 906 10.74 -20.17 -5.77
CA PRO A 906 9.82 -20.48 -4.68
C PRO A 906 10.43 -21.53 -3.74
N ARG A 907 9.95 -21.58 -2.49
CA ARG A 907 10.39 -22.58 -1.51
C ARG A 907 9.79 -23.96 -1.86
N ARG A 908 10.63 -24.99 -1.80
CA ARG A 908 10.21 -26.39 -2.02
C ARG A 908 9.34 -26.91 -0.89
N SER A 909 8.57 -27.96 -1.19
CA SER A 909 7.85 -28.71 -0.17
C SER A 909 8.81 -29.24 0.90
N SER A 910 8.42 -29.14 2.18
CA SER A 910 9.21 -29.69 3.30
C SER A 910 9.32 -31.22 3.28
N TRP A 911 8.59 -31.91 2.41
CA TRP A 911 8.64 -33.37 2.28
C TRP A 911 9.84 -33.88 1.52
N ILE A 912 10.60 -33.02 0.84
CA ILE A 912 11.80 -33.41 0.11
C ILE A 912 13.04 -33.03 0.91
N ASP A 913 13.51 -33.99 1.70
CA ASP A 913 14.78 -34.10 2.43
C ASP A 913 15.30 -32.88 3.22
N GLY A 914 15.79 -33.14 4.44
CA GLY A 914 16.16 -32.11 5.42
C GLY A 914 17.30 -31.14 5.05
N ASN A 915 18.08 -31.40 3.99
CA ASN A 915 19.23 -30.57 3.61
C ASN A 915 18.90 -29.43 2.61
N TYR A 916 17.71 -29.42 2.03
CA TYR A 916 17.33 -28.42 1.01
C TYR A 916 17.01 -27.01 1.52
N PRO A 917 16.60 -26.76 2.79
CA PRO A 917 16.40 -25.41 3.31
C PRO A 917 17.60 -24.48 3.13
N THR A 918 18.78 -24.92 3.55
CA THR A 918 20.01 -24.13 3.47
C THR A 918 20.46 -23.94 2.03
N ALA A 919 20.25 -24.95 1.18
CA ALA A 919 20.60 -24.85 -0.24
C ALA A 919 19.72 -23.85 -0.99
N TRP A 920 18.43 -23.80 -0.67
CA TRP A 920 17.50 -22.82 -1.21
C TRP A 920 17.85 -21.40 -0.75
N LEU A 921 18.11 -21.19 0.55
CA LEU A 921 18.52 -19.89 1.09
C LEU A 921 19.82 -19.40 0.43
N ARG A 922 20.81 -20.27 0.28
CA ARG A 922 22.06 -19.92 -0.41
C ARG A 922 21.82 -19.47 -1.85
N THR A 923 21.05 -20.23 -2.63
CA THR A 923 20.75 -19.85 -4.02
C THR A 923 19.94 -18.55 -4.08
N HIS A 924 19.00 -18.34 -3.16
CA HIS A 924 18.28 -17.07 -3.00
C HIS A 924 19.26 -15.91 -2.82
N ASP A 925 20.18 -16.01 -1.86
CA ASP A 925 21.11 -14.93 -1.53
C ASP A 925 22.04 -14.60 -2.71
N GLU A 926 22.50 -15.62 -3.44
CA GLU A 926 23.32 -15.43 -4.64
C GLU A 926 22.56 -14.72 -5.78
N LEU A 927 21.26 -14.97 -5.93
CA LEU A 927 20.42 -14.29 -6.92
C LEU A 927 20.14 -12.84 -6.54
N VAL A 928 19.83 -12.58 -5.27
CA VAL A 928 19.64 -11.21 -4.76
C VAL A 928 20.94 -10.42 -4.92
N ARG A 929 22.07 -11.00 -4.53
CA ARG A 929 23.40 -10.40 -4.70
C ARG A 929 23.71 -10.10 -6.16
N ALA A 930 23.47 -11.06 -7.07
CA ALA A 930 23.68 -10.86 -8.50
C ALA A 930 22.83 -9.72 -9.07
N ALA A 931 21.57 -9.57 -8.62
CA ALA A 931 20.69 -8.49 -9.06
C ALA A 931 21.18 -7.12 -8.56
N LEU A 932 21.51 -7.00 -7.28
CA LEU A 932 21.96 -5.74 -6.68
C LEU A 932 23.33 -5.29 -7.24
N ASP A 933 24.29 -6.21 -7.36
CA ASP A 933 25.64 -5.92 -7.89
C ASP A 933 25.65 -5.54 -9.38
N THR A 934 24.53 -5.77 -10.08
CA THR A 934 24.34 -5.40 -11.49
C THR A 934 23.33 -4.27 -11.69
N GLY A 935 22.81 -3.67 -10.62
CA GLY A 935 21.80 -2.61 -10.70
C GLY A 935 20.48 -3.06 -11.33
N SER A 936 20.13 -4.34 -11.19
CA SER A 936 18.87 -4.92 -11.67
C SER A 936 17.81 -4.92 -10.56
N ALA A 937 16.54 -4.99 -10.97
CA ALA A 937 15.44 -5.15 -10.02
C ALA A 937 15.39 -6.60 -9.52
N VAL A 938 14.85 -6.82 -8.33
CA VAL A 938 14.73 -8.14 -7.71
C VAL A 938 13.44 -8.31 -6.93
N VAL A 939 12.77 -9.45 -7.11
CA VAL A 939 11.70 -9.92 -6.21
C VAL A 939 12.20 -11.10 -5.41
N SER A 940 12.32 -10.90 -4.10
CA SER A 940 12.60 -11.96 -3.14
C SER A 940 11.30 -12.70 -2.79
N LEU A 941 11.18 -13.93 -3.27
CA LEU A 941 10.10 -14.82 -2.85
C LEU A 941 10.29 -15.32 -1.40
N HIS A 942 11.45 -15.09 -0.78
CA HIS A 942 11.63 -15.32 0.66
C HIS A 942 10.67 -14.47 1.50
N GLU A 943 10.27 -13.29 1.03
CA GLU A 943 9.32 -12.41 1.74
C GLU A 943 7.93 -13.03 1.90
N ILE A 944 7.56 -13.99 1.05
CA ILE A 944 6.23 -14.61 1.08
C ILE A 944 6.23 -16.13 1.30
N LEU A 945 7.37 -16.79 1.05
CA LEU A 945 7.55 -18.25 1.18
C LEU A 945 8.67 -18.64 2.17
N GLY A 946 9.45 -17.68 2.64
CA GLY A 946 10.60 -17.90 3.51
C GLY A 946 10.23 -18.32 4.93
N TYR A 947 11.25 -18.71 5.70
CA TYR A 947 11.10 -19.06 7.11
C TYR A 947 10.66 -17.84 7.92
N GLY A 948 9.62 -18.01 8.72
CA GLY A 948 9.02 -16.91 9.49
C GLY A 948 8.17 -15.97 8.63
N ASN A 949 7.97 -16.26 7.34
CA ASN A 949 7.12 -15.49 6.43
C ASN A 949 5.94 -16.31 5.89
N GLU A 950 5.74 -17.54 6.34
CA GLU A 950 4.69 -18.45 5.83
C GLU A 950 3.27 -17.89 6.00
N GLY A 951 3.07 -17.01 6.98
CA GLY A 951 1.81 -16.29 7.18
C GLY A 951 1.47 -15.31 6.04
N ALA A 952 2.42 -14.90 5.21
CA ALA A 952 2.18 -14.03 4.07
C ALA A 952 1.26 -14.69 3.03
N LEU A 953 1.55 -15.93 2.67
CA LEU A 953 0.66 -16.73 1.83
C LEU A 953 -0.43 -17.43 2.63
N GLY A 954 -0.14 -17.76 3.89
CA GLY A 954 -0.98 -18.63 4.72
C GLY A 954 -0.90 -20.08 4.28
N PHE A 955 0.27 -20.53 3.82
CA PHE A 955 0.50 -21.90 3.31
C PHE A 955 1.41 -22.65 4.28
N SER A 956 1.06 -23.91 4.55
CA SER A 956 2.01 -24.79 5.25
C SER A 956 3.19 -25.11 4.33
N PRO A 957 4.44 -25.10 4.84
CA PRO A 957 5.60 -25.61 4.11
C PRO A 957 5.43 -27.03 3.56
N ARG A 958 4.54 -27.84 4.14
CA ARG A 958 4.21 -29.21 3.69
C ARG A 958 3.45 -29.22 2.37
N ASN A 959 2.71 -28.14 2.10
CA ASN A 959 1.83 -28.01 0.95
C ASN A 959 2.30 -26.94 -0.04
N MET A 960 3.52 -26.42 0.13
CA MET A 960 4.18 -25.60 -0.89
C MET A 960 4.63 -26.48 -2.06
N CYS A 961 4.68 -25.92 -3.25
CA CYS A 961 5.01 -26.61 -4.49
C CYS A 961 4.14 -27.86 -4.75
N ASN A 962 2.83 -27.74 -4.51
CA ASN A 962 1.92 -28.89 -4.53
C ASN A 962 1.61 -29.44 -5.93
N GLN A 963 2.03 -28.77 -7.01
CA GLN A 963 1.82 -29.30 -8.37
C GLN A 963 2.46 -30.69 -8.52
N ASN A 964 3.69 -30.86 -8.00
CA ASN A 964 4.39 -32.14 -7.97
C ASN A 964 4.81 -32.58 -6.56
N VAL A 965 4.53 -31.78 -5.51
CA VAL A 965 5.02 -31.97 -4.12
C VAL A 965 6.54 -31.84 -4.01
N ILE A 966 7.18 -31.19 -5.00
CA ILE A 966 8.63 -31.09 -5.09
C ILE A 966 9.10 -29.64 -5.12
N ASN A 967 8.84 -28.98 -6.24
CA ASN A 967 9.51 -27.74 -6.63
C ASN A 967 8.69 -26.89 -7.60
N HIS A 968 7.49 -27.33 -7.97
CA HIS A 968 6.62 -26.58 -8.88
C HIS A 968 5.43 -26.02 -8.09
N PRO A 969 5.24 -24.69 -8.10
CA PRO A 969 4.12 -24.04 -7.42
C PRO A 969 2.77 -24.61 -7.88
N SER A 970 1.84 -24.74 -6.94
CA SER A 970 0.42 -24.94 -7.21
C SER A 970 -0.20 -23.73 -7.91
N LEU A 971 -1.43 -23.89 -8.39
CA LEU A 971 -2.20 -22.79 -8.99
C LEU A 971 -2.32 -21.60 -8.02
N ALA A 972 -2.83 -21.83 -6.80
CA ALA A 972 -2.94 -20.77 -5.79
C ALA A 972 -1.60 -20.10 -5.40
N GLU A 973 -0.49 -20.85 -5.40
CA GLU A 973 0.84 -20.24 -5.23
C GLU A 973 1.20 -19.31 -6.39
N PHE A 974 1.01 -19.75 -7.64
CA PHE A 974 1.26 -18.90 -8.81
C PHE A 974 0.42 -17.63 -8.82
N LEU A 975 -0.87 -17.73 -8.47
CA LEU A 975 -1.75 -16.55 -8.35
C LEU A 975 -1.15 -15.56 -7.34
N SER A 976 -0.79 -16.04 -6.15
CA SER A 976 -0.31 -15.19 -5.07
C SER A 976 1.08 -14.60 -5.35
N ILE A 977 1.99 -15.39 -5.93
CA ILE A 977 3.31 -14.92 -6.37
C ILE A 977 3.14 -13.89 -7.50
N GLY A 978 2.26 -14.15 -8.46
CA GLY A 978 1.97 -13.25 -9.56
C GLY A 978 1.44 -11.89 -9.08
N GLU A 979 0.48 -11.89 -8.15
CA GLU A 979 0.00 -10.67 -7.50
C GLU A 979 1.11 -9.92 -6.76
N PHE A 980 1.98 -10.63 -6.04
CA PHE A 980 3.10 -10.02 -5.32
C PHE A 980 4.10 -9.35 -6.27
N VAL A 981 4.52 -10.05 -7.32
CA VAL A 981 5.45 -9.54 -8.34
C VAL A 981 4.84 -8.36 -9.10
N ALA A 982 3.55 -8.43 -9.44
CA ALA A 982 2.86 -7.38 -10.19
C ALA A 982 2.76 -6.04 -9.43
N ARG A 983 2.92 -6.00 -8.10
CA ARG A 983 2.91 -4.75 -7.31
C ARG A 983 4.03 -3.79 -7.72
N LEU A 984 5.12 -4.30 -8.29
CA LEU A 984 6.19 -3.46 -8.85
C LEU A 984 5.73 -2.57 -10.00
N PHE A 985 4.64 -2.98 -10.66
CA PHE A 985 4.12 -2.34 -11.87
C PHE A 985 2.81 -1.57 -11.63
N ARG A 986 2.26 -1.61 -10.42
CA ARG A 986 0.99 -0.95 -10.03
C ARG A 986 1.19 0.29 -9.18
#